data_AF-A0AAW3B9N2-F1
#
_entry.id   AF-A0AAW3B9N2-F1
#
_cell.length_a   1.000
_cell.length_b   1.000
_cell.length_c   1.000
_cell.angle_alpha   90.00
_cell.angle_beta   90.00
_cell.angle_gamma   90.00
#
_symmetry.space_group_name_H-M   'P 1'
#
loop_
_entity.id
_entity.type
_entity.pdbx_description
1 polymer ?
#
loop_
_entity_poly.entity_id
_entity_poly.type
_entity_poly.pdbx_seq_one_letter_code
_entity_poly.pdbx_strand_id
1 'polypeptide(L)'
;MADGKTSASVVAVDPERAAKERDAAARAMLQDGGVSPVGKAQLLKKGLAYAVPYTLKVVVADPKAMEKTTADVEKVLQTAFQVVDTLLNNFNENSEVSRINRMPVGEEHQMSAALKRVMGCCQRVYNSSRGAFDPAVGPLVRELREAAREGRTLPAERINALLSKCTLNISFSIDLNRGTIVRKHADAMLDLGGVSKGYGVDYVVEHLNNLGYDDVFFEWGGDVRASGKNPSNQHWVVGIARPPALADIRTVVPQDKQSFIRVVCLNDEAIATSGDYENLVEGPGSKVYSSTFNPTSKSLLEPTETNIAQVSVKCYSCMYADALATAALLKNNPTAVRRMLDNWRYVRDTVTDYTTYSREGERVAKMFEIATEDKEMRAKRIRGSLPARVIIVGGGLAGCSAAIEAVNCGAQVILLEKEAKIGGNSAKATSGINAWGTRAQAKQGVMDGGKFFERDTHRSGKGGHCDPCLVKTLSVKSSDAVKWLSELGVPLTVLSQLGGASRKRCHRAPDKSDGTPVPIGFTIMKTLENHIINDLSHQVTVMTGIKVTGLESTSHARPDGVLVKHVTGVRLMQGDGQSRVLNADAVILATGGFSNDHTANSLLQQYAPQLSSFPTTNGVWATGDGVKAARELGVKLVDMDKVQLHPTGLLDPKDPSNRTKYLGPEALGA
;
A
#
# COMPACT_ATOMS: atom_id res chain seq x y z
N MET A 1 -16.26 -20.22 -1.06
CA MET A 1 -15.43 -19.96 0.15
C MET A 1 -14.00 -20.42 -0.13
N ALA A 2 -13.00 -19.78 0.49
CA ALA A 2 -11.54 -19.89 0.32
C ALA A 2 -10.92 -18.95 -0.74
N ASP A 3 -10.83 -17.64 -0.48
CA ASP A 3 -9.77 -16.88 0.26
C ASP A 3 -8.52 -16.52 -0.57
N GLY A 4 -8.60 -15.41 -1.32
CA GLY A 4 -8.22 -14.09 -0.81
C GLY A 4 -6.82 -13.87 -0.21
N LYS A 5 -5.87 -14.80 -0.34
CA LYS A 5 -4.50 -14.61 0.19
C LYS A 5 -3.72 -13.62 -0.69
N THR A 6 -3.90 -12.36 -0.35
CA THR A 6 -3.03 -11.24 -0.74
C THR A 6 -1.60 -11.50 -0.31
N SER A 7 -0.68 -11.31 -1.24
CA SER A 7 0.76 -11.22 -1.02
C SER A 7 1.10 -10.19 0.06
N ALA A 8 1.57 -10.64 1.23
CA ALA A 8 2.43 -9.93 2.21
C ALA A 8 2.50 -10.63 3.59
N SER A 9 1.69 -11.65 3.87
CA SER A 9 1.78 -12.38 5.15
C SER A 9 2.86 -13.45 5.05
N VAL A 10 3.97 -13.29 5.78
CA VAL A 10 4.86 -14.44 5.99
C VAL A 10 4.13 -15.37 6.93
N VAL A 11 3.71 -16.54 6.41
CA VAL A 11 3.30 -17.67 7.24
C VAL A 11 4.58 -18.38 7.62
N ALA A 12 4.96 -18.34 8.90
CA ALA A 12 6.12 -19.06 9.39
C ALA A 12 5.85 -20.57 9.32
N VAL A 13 6.75 -21.32 8.67
CA VAL A 13 6.68 -22.79 8.59
C VAL A 13 7.05 -23.42 9.94
N ASP A 14 7.92 -22.74 10.69
CA ASP A 14 8.27 -23.00 12.09
C ASP A 14 8.23 -21.66 12.85
N PRO A 15 7.14 -21.36 13.57
CA PRO A 15 6.97 -20.10 14.29
C PRO A 15 8.05 -19.85 15.34
N GLU A 16 8.47 -20.87 16.09
CA GLU A 16 9.45 -20.71 17.17
C GLU A 16 10.85 -20.41 16.64
N ARG A 17 11.28 -21.12 15.59
CA ARG A 17 12.57 -20.84 14.96
C ARG A 17 12.58 -19.46 14.33
N ALA A 18 11.54 -19.12 13.56
CA ALA A 18 11.46 -17.83 12.88
C ALA A 18 11.38 -16.67 13.89
N ALA A 19 10.74 -16.89 15.05
CA ALA A 19 10.75 -15.99 16.18
C ALA A 19 12.16 -15.73 16.70
N LYS A 20 12.91 -16.79 17.00
CA LYS A 20 14.29 -16.71 17.50
C LYS A 20 15.20 -15.99 16.50
N GLU A 21 15.08 -16.29 15.21
CA GLU A 21 15.87 -15.62 14.16
C GLU A 21 15.54 -14.12 14.05
N ARG A 22 14.25 -13.75 14.10
CA ARG A 22 13.83 -12.34 14.10
C ARG A 22 14.31 -11.60 15.34
N ASP A 23 14.19 -12.20 16.51
CA ASP A 23 14.65 -11.62 17.77
C ASP A 23 16.18 -11.45 17.78
N ALA A 24 16.92 -12.45 17.31
CA ALA A 24 18.38 -12.38 17.19
C ALA A 24 18.80 -11.27 16.21
N ALA A 25 18.19 -11.20 15.03
CA ALA A 25 18.47 -10.14 14.05
C ALA A 25 18.10 -8.75 14.60
N ALA A 26 16.97 -8.66 15.31
CA ALA A 26 16.52 -7.43 15.95
C ALA A 26 17.52 -6.97 17.03
N ARG A 27 17.95 -7.89 17.91
CA ARG A 27 18.95 -7.61 18.94
C ARG A 27 20.28 -7.22 18.32
N ALA A 28 20.72 -7.88 17.26
CA ALA A 28 21.95 -7.50 16.55
C ALA A 28 21.87 -6.07 15.98
N MET A 29 20.70 -5.66 15.45
CA MET A 29 20.49 -4.29 14.95
C MET A 29 20.33 -3.24 16.06
N LEU A 30 19.80 -3.63 17.22
CA LEU A 30 19.66 -2.75 18.39
C LEU A 30 20.95 -2.66 19.22
N GLN A 31 21.82 -3.67 19.12
CA GLN A 31 23.17 -3.67 19.69
C GLN A 31 24.08 -2.74 18.87
N ASP A 32 23.89 -1.44 19.07
CA ASP A 32 24.86 -0.43 18.64
C ASP A 32 26.01 -0.42 19.65
N GLY A 33 26.86 -1.45 19.56
CA GLY A 33 28.08 -1.60 20.34
C GLY A 33 29.21 -2.00 19.41
N GLY A 34 29.84 -1.04 18.73
CA GLY A 34 31.04 -1.34 17.95
C GLY A 34 31.55 -0.31 16.95
N VAL A 35 30.84 0.79 16.69
CA VAL A 35 31.45 1.93 15.99
C VAL A 35 31.69 3.02 17.02
N SER A 36 32.96 3.40 17.19
CA SER A 36 33.36 4.46 18.12
C SER A 36 32.48 5.69 17.89
N PRO A 37 31.88 6.29 18.94
CA PRO A 37 31.00 7.44 18.77
C PRO A 37 31.78 8.53 18.03
N VAL A 38 31.25 8.97 16.89
CA VAL A 38 31.81 10.12 16.19
C VAL A 38 31.45 11.35 17.01
N GLY A 39 32.23 11.62 18.05
CA GLY A 39 32.43 12.93 18.71
C GLY A 39 31.22 13.69 19.28
N LYS A 40 29.97 13.23 19.14
CA LYS A 40 28.78 13.96 19.61
C LYS A 40 28.27 13.40 20.95
N ALA A 41 27.99 14.30 21.89
CA ALA A 41 27.36 13.96 23.17
C ALA A 41 25.86 13.68 22.99
N GLN A 42 25.24 12.99 23.94
CA GLN A 42 23.79 12.73 23.94
C GLN A 42 23.20 13.11 25.30
N LEU A 43 22.15 13.93 25.29
CA LEU A 43 21.27 14.11 26.43
C LEU A 43 20.23 12.98 26.45
N LEU A 44 20.06 12.31 27.59
CA LEU A 44 19.04 11.29 27.82
C LEU A 44 18.15 11.73 28.98
N LYS A 45 16.84 11.84 28.75
CA LYS A 45 15.83 12.07 29.79
C LYS A 45 14.86 10.90 29.80
N LYS A 46 14.57 10.37 30.99
CA LYS A 46 13.55 9.35 31.23
C LYS A 46 12.66 9.80 32.37
N GLY A 47 11.39 9.42 32.32
CA GLY A 47 10.45 9.72 33.40
C GLY A 47 9.08 9.13 33.16
N LEU A 48 8.12 9.57 33.97
CA LEU A 48 6.70 9.25 33.84
C LEU A 48 5.92 10.55 33.61
N ALA A 49 4.96 10.53 32.70
CA ALA A 49 3.95 11.56 32.53
C ALA A 49 2.57 10.89 32.46
N TYR A 50 1.67 11.25 33.38
CA TYR A 50 0.33 10.64 33.50
C TYR A 50 0.37 9.09 33.62
N ALA A 51 1.31 8.58 34.44
CA ALA A 51 1.59 7.15 34.61
C ALA A 51 2.10 6.40 33.36
N VAL A 52 2.44 7.13 32.30
CA VAL A 52 3.00 6.59 31.06
C VAL A 52 4.50 6.92 30.98
N PRO A 53 5.38 5.93 30.76
CA PRO A 53 6.82 6.18 30.65
C PRO A 53 7.17 6.92 29.36
N TYR A 54 8.17 7.78 29.44
CA TYR A 54 8.76 8.43 28.29
C TYR A 54 10.29 8.34 28.28
N THR A 55 10.85 8.34 27.08
CA THR A 55 12.29 8.45 26.84
C THR A 55 12.55 9.51 25.76
N LEU A 56 13.35 10.52 26.10
CA LEU A 56 13.83 11.52 25.17
C LEU A 56 15.35 11.41 25.03
N LYS A 57 15.84 11.45 23.79
CA LYS A 57 17.25 11.57 23.46
C LYS A 57 17.45 12.76 22.52
N VAL A 58 18.44 13.59 22.79
CA VAL A 58 18.84 14.69 21.92
C VAL A 58 20.35 14.61 21.72
N VAL A 59 20.81 14.62 20.47
CA VAL A 59 22.24 14.67 20.18
C VAL A 59 22.73 16.10 20.32
N VAL A 60 23.80 16.28 21.08
CA VAL A 60 24.38 17.58 21.41
C VAL A 60 25.74 17.69 20.74
N ALA A 61 25.86 18.63 19.80
CA ALA A 61 27.07 18.83 19.01
C ALA A 61 28.24 19.39 19.84
N ASP A 62 27.95 20.29 20.80
CA ASP A 62 28.95 20.89 21.70
C ASP A 62 28.58 20.57 23.16
N PRO A 63 29.44 19.85 23.92
CA PRO A 63 29.23 19.61 25.35
C PRO A 63 28.94 20.88 26.18
N LYS A 64 29.43 22.05 25.76
CA LYS A 64 29.15 23.34 26.44
C LYS A 64 27.68 23.76 26.33
N ALA A 65 26.95 23.26 25.32
CA ALA A 65 25.53 23.55 25.15
C ALA A 65 24.63 22.66 26.04
N MET A 66 25.18 21.66 26.74
CA MET A 66 24.40 20.65 27.48
C MET A 66 23.43 21.26 28.51
N GLU A 67 23.86 22.29 29.24
CA GLU A 67 23.02 22.96 30.24
C GLU A 67 21.82 23.66 29.59
N LYS A 68 22.06 24.43 28.53
CA LYS A 68 21.01 25.08 27.75
C LYS A 68 20.06 24.06 27.11
N THR A 69 20.59 23.01 26.49
CA THR A 69 19.80 21.92 25.89
C THR A 69 18.89 21.28 26.94
N THR A 70 19.41 21.05 28.15
CA THR A 70 18.62 20.48 29.25
C THR A 70 17.46 21.39 29.64
N ALA A 71 17.70 22.69 29.80
CA ALA A 71 16.65 23.66 30.15
C ALA A 71 15.57 23.79 29.05
N ASP A 72 15.99 23.86 27.78
CA ASP A 72 15.06 23.92 26.63
C ASP A 72 14.21 22.65 26.54
N VAL A 73 14.83 21.48 26.71
CA VAL A 73 14.17 20.18 26.71
C VAL A 73 13.12 20.06 27.82
N GLU A 74 13.48 20.45 29.05
CA GLU A 74 12.55 20.39 30.18
C GLU A 74 11.34 21.30 29.97
N LYS A 75 11.56 22.51 29.45
CA LYS A 75 10.49 23.44 29.10
C LYS A 75 9.56 22.88 28.02
N VAL A 76 10.11 22.28 26.96
CA VAL A 76 9.31 21.69 25.87
C VAL A 76 8.51 20.50 26.37
N LEU A 77 9.11 19.59 27.14
CA LEU A 77 8.42 18.44 27.73
C LEU A 77 7.28 18.88 28.65
N GLN A 78 7.56 19.80 29.57
CA GLN A 78 6.54 20.32 30.48
C GLN A 78 5.37 20.96 29.72
N THR A 79 5.67 21.75 28.69
CA THR A 79 4.65 22.39 27.86
C THR A 79 3.83 21.36 27.08
N ALA A 80 4.48 20.35 26.49
CA ALA A 80 3.81 19.30 25.74
C ALA A 80 2.82 18.53 26.62
N PHE A 81 3.25 18.11 27.81
CA PHE A 81 2.40 17.41 28.77
C PHE A 81 1.25 18.30 29.25
N GLN A 82 1.53 19.57 29.55
CA GLN A 82 0.49 20.52 29.95
C GLN A 82 -0.55 20.75 28.85
N VAL A 83 -0.14 20.85 27.59
CA VAL A 83 -1.04 21.00 26.42
C VAL A 83 -1.92 19.77 26.27
N VAL A 84 -1.34 18.58 26.34
CA VAL A 84 -2.12 17.33 26.26
C VAL A 84 -3.13 17.26 27.40
N ASP A 85 -2.73 17.59 28.62
CA ASP A 85 -3.60 17.51 29.80
C ASP A 85 -4.71 18.55 29.80
N THR A 86 -4.39 19.81 29.50
CA THR A 86 -5.37 20.91 29.56
C THR A 86 -6.26 21.01 28.34
N LEU A 87 -5.92 20.37 27.22
CA LEU A 87 -6.72 20.48 25.99
C LEU A 87 -7.28 19.13 25.53
N LEU A 88 -6.53 18.04 25.66
CA LEU A 88 -6.83 16.77 24.96
C LEU A 88 -7.16 15.60 25.90
N ASN A 89 -6.91 15.73 27.21
CA ASN A 89 -7.10 14.66 28.19
C ASN A 89 -8.56 14.59 28.68
N ASN A 90 -9.27 13.51 28.38
CA ASN A 90 -10.66 13.31 28.82
C ASN A 90 -10.79 13.03 30.32
N PHE A 91 -9.69 12.69 31.01
CA PHE A 91 -9.68 12.46 32.46
C PHE A 91 -9.49 13.74 33.27
N ASN A 92 -8.94 14.79 32.66
CA ASN A 92 -8.89 16.10 33.28
C ASN A 92 -10.23 16.80 33.07
N GLU A 93 -11.00 16.96 34.14
CA GLU A 93 -12.32 17.61 34.07
C GLU A 93 -12.24 19.03 33.52
N ASN A 94 -11.14 19.73 33.74
CA ASN A 94 -10.92 21.10 33.28
C ASN A 94 -10.31 21.19 31.89
N SER A 95 -10.12 20.07 31.18
CA SER A 95 -9.57 20.13 29.83
C SER A 95 -10.56 20.72 28.82
N GLU A 96 -10.05 21.25 27.70
CA GLU A 96 -10.88 21.76 26.61
C GLU A 96 -11.85 20.69 26.08
N VAL A 97 -11.36 19.47 25.82
CA VAL A 97 -12.21 18.35 25.38
C VAL A 97 -13.28 18.01 26.42
N SER A 98 -12.95 18.01 27.71
CA SER A 98 -13.92 17.77 28.79
C SER A 98 -14.96 18.87 28.91
N ARG A 99 -14.59 20.15 28.68
CA ARG A 99 -15.54 21.26 28.61
C ARG A 99 -16.49 21.11 27.42
N ILE A 100 -15.95 20.78 26.24
CA ILE A 100 -16.79 20.49 25.06
C ILE A 100 -17.77 19.40 25.39
N ASN A 101 -17.32 18.28 25.97
CA ASN A 101 -18.17 17.16 26.37
C ASN A 101 -19.31 17.51 27.34
N ARG A 102 -19.25 18.67 28.01
CA ARG A 102 -20.29 19.15 28.94
C ARG A 102 -21.01 20.41 28.47
N MET A 103 -20.60 21.03 27.37
CA MET A 103 -21.22 22.26 26.87
C MET A 103 -22.68 22.01 26.42
N PRO A 104 -23.58 22.99 26.55
CA PRO A 104 -24.95 22.91 26.06
C PRO A 104 -25.06 22.46 24.60
N VAL A 105 -26.10 21.70 24.28
CA VAL A 105 -26.38 21.27 22.90
C VAL A 105 -26.68 22.48 22.02
N GLY A 106 -26.08 22.54 20.84
CA GLY A 106 -26.23 23.65 19.90
C GLY A 106 -25.30 24.83 20.14
N GLU A 107 -24.57 24.88 21.25
CA GLU A 107 -23.58 25.93 21.51
C GLU A 107 -22.30 25.70 20.67
N GLU A 108 -21.76 26.78 20.11
CA GLU A 108 -20.54 26.75 19.30
C GLU A 108 -19.32 27.04 20.17
N HIS A 109 -18.35 26.12 20.16
CA HIS A 109 -17.06 26.30 20.82
C HIS A 109 -15.94 26.54 19.81
N GLN A 110 -15.13 27.57 20.06
CA GLN A 110 -13.93 27.86 19.26
C GLN A 110 -12.78 26.97 19.74
N MET A 111 -12.36 26.01 18.90
CA MET A 111 -11.29 25.09 19.24
C MET A 111 -9.94 25.81 19.32
N SER A 112 -9.12 25.44 20.30
CA SER A 112 -7.70 25.77 20.32
C SER A 112 -6.98 25.23 19.07
N ALA A 113 -5.81 25.78 18.75
CA ALA A 113 -5.01 25.30 17.61
C ALA A 113 -4.65 23.81 17.73
N ALA A 114 -4.35 23.35 18.95
CA ALA A 114 -4.05 21.96 19.26
C ALA A 114 -5.25 21.06 18.98
N LEU A 115 -6.41 21.39 19.55
CA LEU A 115 -7.63 20.61 19.36
C LEU A 115 -8.08 20.62 17.90
N LYS A 116 -8.01 21.76 17.21
CA LYS A 116 -8.31 21.86 15.78
C LYS A 116 -7.46 20.92 14.94
N ARG A 117 -6.15 20.84 15.22
CA ARG A 117 -5.22 19.91 14.54
C ARG A 117 -5.59 18.45 14.82
N VAL A 118 -5.89 18.11 16.07
CA VAL A 118 -6.32 16.75 16.47
C VAL A 118 -7.64 16.37 15.81
N MET A 119 -8.65 17.24 15.81
CA MET A 119 -9.94 16.98 15.17
C MET A 119 -9.81 16.82 13.65
N GLY A 120 -8.87 17.55 13.02
CA GLY A 120 -8.51 17.33 11.62
C GLY A 120 -7.94 15.94 11.35
N CYS A 121 -7.09 15.42 12.25
CA CYS A 121 -6.64 14.03 12.21
C CYS A 121 -7.82 13.07 12.36
N CYS A 122 -8.60 13.23 13.44
CA CYS A 122 -9.74 12.36 13.75
C CYS A 122 -10.73 12.25 12.60
N GLN A 123 -11.16 13.37 12.01
CA GLN A 123 -12.16 13.34 10.94
C GLN A 123 -11.62 12.67 9.68
N ARG A 124 -10.32 12.86 9.37
CA ARG A 124 -9.69 12.21 8.22
C ARG A 124 -9.52 10.71 8.43
N VAL A 125 -9.06 10.29 9.60
CA VAL A 125 -8.88 8.86 9.92
C VAL A 125 -10.24 8.17 10.03
N TYR A 126 -11.23 8.79 10.68
CA TYR A 126 -12.62 8.33 10.73
C TYR A 126 -13.18 8.05 9.33
N ASN A 127 -13.09 9.02 8.43
CA ASN A 127 -13.57 8.87 7.05
C ASN A 127 -12.81 7.78 6.28
N SER A 128 -11.47 7.77 6.34
CA SER A 128 -10.64 6.81 5.59
C SER A 128 -10.79 5.37 6.09
N SER A 129 -11.02 5.21 7.39
CA SER A 129 -11.22 3.94 8.06
C SER A 129 -12.67 3.48 8.04
N ARG A 130 -13.61 4.27 7.50
CA ARG A 130 -15.05 3.99 7.50
C ARG A 130 -15.59 3.77 8.93
N GLY A 131 -15.22 4.67 9.83
CA GLY A 131 -15.69 4.67 11.22
C GLY A 131 -15.06 3.58 12.11
N ALA A 132 -14.01 2.88 11.66
CA ALA A 132 -13.29 1.96 12.56
C ALA A 132 -12.58 2.73 13.67
N PHE A 133 -11.96 3.86 13.35
CA PHE A 133 -11.56 4.84 14.35
C PHE A 133 -12.65 5.91 14.46
N ASP A 134 -13.25 6.06 15.64
CA ASP A 134 -14.28 7.05 15.89
C ASP A 134 -14.11 7.63 17.29
N PRO A 135 -13.69 8.89 17.44
CA PRO A 135 -13.50 9.49 18.76
C PRO A 135 -14.84 9.77 19.47
N ALA A 136 -16.00 9.60 18.84
CA ALA A 136 -17.29 9.89 19.47
C ALA A 136 -17.97 8.68 20.14
N VAL A 137 -17.29 7.52 20.17
CA VAL A 137 -17.82 6.29 20.79
C VAL A 137 -17.65 6.25 22.31
N GLY A 138 -17.11 7.32 22.90
CA GLY A 138 -16.84 7.42 24.35
C GLY A 138 -18.01 7.01 25.26
N PRO A 139 -19.27 7.44 25.00
CA PRO A 139 -20.40 7.05 25.84
C PRO A 139 -20.65 5.54 25.83
N LEU A 140 -20.51 4.91 24.66
CA LEU A 140 -20.66 3.47 24.49
C LEU A 140 -19.52 2.71 25.18
N VAL A 141 -18.27 3.16 25.00
CA VAL A 141 -17.10 2.57 25.68
C VAL A 141 -17.28 2.66 27.21
N ARG A 142 -17.75 3.80 27.73
CA ARG A 142 -17.98 3.98 29.17
C ARG A 142 -19.00 2.99 29.72
N GLU A 143 -20.19 2.90 29.11
CA GLU A 143 -21.23 1.95 29.56
C GLU A 143 -20.79 0.49 29.44
N LEU A 144 -20.03 0.14 28.39
CA LEU A 144 -19.48 -1.20 28.25
C LEU A 144 -18.43 -1.52 29.33
N ARG A 145 -17.56 -0.56 29.68
CA ARG A 145 -16.57 -0.72 30.76
C ARG A 145 -17.22 -0.84 32.13
N GLU A 146 -18.25 -0.04 32.39
CA GLU A 146 -19.04 -0.11 33.63
C GLU A 146 -19.71 -1.47 33.76
N ALA A 147 -20.45 -1.90 32.72
CA ALA A 147 -21.09 -3.21 32.70
C ALA A 147 -20.07 -4.35 32.90
N ALA A 148 -18.92 -4.30 32.23
CA ALA A 148 -17.86 -5.30 32.39
C ALA A 148 -17.33 -5.38 33.83
N ARG A 149 -17.02 -4.24 34.46
CA ARG A 149 -16.58 -4.18 35.87
C ARG A 149 -17.60 -4.73 36.86
N GLU A 150 -18.88 -4.60 36.53
CA GLU A 150 -20.00 -5.13 37.32
C GLU A 150 -20.29 -6.61 37.02
N GLY A 151 -19.48 -7.26 36.17
CA GLY A 151 -19.68 -8.66 35.78
C GLY A 151 -20.92 -8.88 34.93
N ARG A 152 -21.43 -7.85 34.24
CA ARG A 152 -22.62 -7.88 33.38
C ARG A 152 -22.29 -7.59 31.92
N THR A 153 -23.25 -7.90 31.05
CA THR A 153 -23.23 -7.50 29.63
C THR A 153 -24.26 -6.42 29.37
N LEU A 154 -23.94 -5.47 28.49
CA LEU A 154 -24.88 -4.42 28.09
C LEU A 154 -25.91 -5.00 27.09
N PRO A 155 -27.22 -4.74 27.23
CA PRO A 155 -28.22 -5.25 26.30
C PRO A 155 -28.00 -4.77 24.86
N ALA A 156 -28.24 -5.65 23.88
CA ALA A 156 -28.04 -5.34 22.46
C ALA A 156 -28.85 -4.12 21.99
N GLU A 157 -30.06 -3.93 22.52
CA GLU A 157 -30.91 -2.76 22.24
C GLU A 157 -30.22 -1.46 22.68
N ARG A 158 -29.62 -1.45 23.88
CA ARG A 158 -28.88 -0.29 24.39
C ARG A 158 -27.64 0.00 23.55
N ILE A 159 -26.89 -1.04 23.17
CA ILE A 159 -25.72 -0.90 22.29
C ILE A 159 -26.13 -0.30 20.94
N ASN A 160 -27.19 -0.82 20.31
CA ASN A 160 -27.68 -0.33 19.02
C ASN A 160 -28.19 1.12 19.12
N ALA A 161 -28.86 1.49 20.22
CA ALA A 161 -29.32 2.86 20.47
C ALA A 161 -28.16 3.85 20.67
N LEU A 162 -27.04 3.41 21.24
CA LEU A 162 -25.82 4.20 21.34
C LEU A 162 -25.11 4.28 19.99
N LEU A 163 -24.98 3.18 19.25
CA LEU A 163 -24.31 3.15 17.95
C LEU A 163 -24.98 4.04 16.88
N SER A 164 -26.32 4.15 16.92
CA SER A 164 -27.06 4.98 15.97
C SER A 164 -26.85 6.49 16.20
N LYS A 165 -26.38 6.90 17.39
CA LYS A 165 -26.19 8.31 17.77
C LYS A 165 -24.72 8.69 18.02
N CYS A 166 -23.96 7.85 18.70
CA CYS A 166 -22.59 8.11 19.18
C CYS A 166 -21.54 7.83 18.10
N THR A 167 -21.57 8.62 17.03
CA THR A 167 -20.55 8.60 15.98
C THR A 167 -20.19 10.02 15.56
N LEU A 168 -18.94 10.27 15.16
CA LEU A 168 -18.39 11.62 15.01
C LEU A 168 -19.31 12.59 14.24
N ASN A 169 -19.79 12.19 13.07
CA ASN A 169 -20.59 13.06 12.19
C ASN A 169 -22.03 13.27 12.69
N ILE A 170 -22.57 12.35 13.51
CA ILE A 170 -23.91 12.46 14.11
C ILE A 170 -23.84 13.23 15.43
N SER A 171 -22.80 13.00 16.23
CA SER A 171 -22.59 13.63 17.53
C SER A 171 -22.18 15.10 17.43
N PHE A 172 -21.42 15.48 16.41
CA PHE A 172 -20.82 16.81 16.31
C PHE A 172 -21.03 17.48 14.94
N SER A 173 -21.12 18.80 14.94
CA SER A 173 -20.86 19.64 13.76
C SER A 173 -19.46 20.21 13.91
N ILE A 174 -18.56 19.93 12.96
CA ILE A 174 -17.16 20.36 13.01
C ILE A 174 -16.86 21.16 11.76
N ASP A 175 -16.43 22.41 11.93
CA ASP A 175 -15.94 23.25 10.86
C ASP A 175 -14.44 23.49 11.05
N LEU A 176 -13.61 22.77 10.29
CA LEU A 176 -12.15 22.90 10.37
C LEU A 176 -11.63 24.19 9.72
N ASN A 177 -12.41 24.89 8.89
CA ASN A 177 -11.97 26.17 8.35
C ASN A 177 -12.12 27.25 9.43
N ARG A 178 -13.31 27.36 10.02
CA ARG A 178 -13.62 28.27 11.14
C ARG A 178 -12.94 27.83 12.45
N GLY A 179 -12.60 26.55 12.58
CA GLY A 179 -12.05 25.97 13.81
C GLY A 179 -13.09 25.82 14.91
N THR A 180 -14.36 25.58 14.56
CA THR A 180 -15.46 25.49 15.53
C THR A 180 -16.02 24.08 15.63
N ILE A 181 -16.57 23.76 16.81
CA ILE A 181 -17.25 22.49 17.09
C ILE A 181 -18.55 22.75 17.86
N VAL A 182 -19.59 22.00 17.51
CA VAL A 182 -20.93 22.08 18.13
C VAL A 182 -21.40 20.67 18.50
N ARG A 183 -21.93 20.49 19.72
CA ARG A 183 -22.61 19.26 20.15
C ARG A 183 -24.03 19.22 19.60
N LYS A 184 -24.41 18.09 18.99
CA LYS A 184 -25.73 17.90 18.39
C LYS A 184 -26.76 17.24 19.33
N HIS A 185 -26.30 16.53 20.38
CA HIS A 185 -27.19 15.91 21.36
C HIS A 185 -26.49 15.72 22.73
N ALA A 186 -27.28 15.47 23.77
CA ALA A 186 -26.81 15.44 25.17
C ALA A 186 -25.80 14.30 25.47
N ASP A 187 -25.85 13.20 24.72
CA ASP A 187 -24.88 12.10 24.86
C ASP A 187 -23.58 12.30 24.07
N ALA A 188 -23.46 13.34 23.23
CA ALA A 188 -22.29 13.51 22.37
C ALA A 188 -21.04 13.73 23.24
N MET A 189 -20.04 12.86 23.12
CA MET A 189 -18.79 12.94 23.89
C MET A 189 -17.61 12.52 23.02
N LEU A 190 -16.54 13.29 23.04
CA LEU A 190 -15.25 12.97 22.44
C LEU A 190 -14.37 12.19 23.42
N ASP A 191 -13.70 11.18 22.89
CA ASP A 191 -12.60 10.46 23.50
C ASP A 191 -11.38 10.52 22.55
N LEU A 192 -10.37 11.29 22.94
CA LEU A 192 -9.13 11.48 22.18
C LEU A 192 -7.99 10.53 22.61
N GLY A 193 -8.28 9.42 23.29
CA GLY A 193 -7.26 8.48 23.79
C GLY A 193 -6.37 7.90 22.70
N GLY A 194 -6.93 7.54 21.54
CA GLY A 194 -6.17 6.96 20.41
C GLY A 194 -5.51 7.97 19.46
N VAL A 195 -5.22 9.19 19.93
CA VAL A 195 -4.59 10.24 19.10
C VAL A 195 -3.81 11.27 19.92
N SER A 196 -4.19 11.50 21.17
CA SER A 196 -3.60 12.55 22.02
C SER A 196 -2.14 12.30 22.39
N LYS A 197 -1.73 11.04 22.58
CA LYS A 197 -0.31 10.67 22.81
C LYS A 197 0.53 10.98 21.58
N GLY A 198 0.10 10.52 20.41
CA GLY A 198 0.79 10.81 19.16
C GLY A 198 0.91 12.32 18.88
N TYR A 199 -0.09 13.13 19.25
CA TYR A 199 0.03 14.60 19.21
C TYR A 199 1.12 15.14 20.14
N GLY A 200 1.18 14.66 21.39
CA GLY A 200 2.22 15.06 22.34
C GLY A 200 3.62 14.70 21.86
N VAL A 201 3.78 13.52 21.24
CA VAL A 201 5.05 13.10 20.63
C VAL A 201 5.45 14.00 19.46
N ASP A 202 4.50 14.32 18.57
CA ASP A 202 4.72 15.28 17.49
C ASP A 202 5.10 16.66 18.01
N TYR A 203 4.43 17.13 19.06
CA TYR A 203 4.68 18.44 19.67
C TYR A 203 6.13 18.55 20.15
N VAL A 204 6.62 17.56 20.91
CA VAL A 204 7.98 17.59 21.47
C VAL A 204 9.03 17.66 20.36
N VAL A 205 8.95 16.77 19.37
CA VAL A 205 9.94 16.73 18.29
C VAL A 205 9.88 18.00 17.43
N GLU A 206 8.69 18.46 17.04
CA GLU A 206 8.54 19.68 16.24
C GLU A 206 9.08 20.93 16.95
N HIS A 207 8.81 21.08 18.26
CA HIS A 207 9.30 22.25 19.00
C HIS A 207 10.80 22.20 19.26
N LEU A 208 11.37 21.02 19.50
CA LEU A 208 12.83 20.88 19.62
C LEU A 208 13.52 21.14 18.28
N ASN A 209 12.99 20.65 17.16
CA ASN A 209 13.51 20.98 15.82
C ASN A 209 13.43 22.49 15.55
N ASN A 210 12.33 23.15 15.92
CA ASN A 210 12.19 24.61 15.79
C ASN A 210 13.18 25.40 16.65
N LEU A 211 13.68 24.83 17.74
CA LEU A 211 14.75 25.41 18.57
C LEU A 211 16.16 25.11 18.02
N GLY A 212 16.27 24.39 16.91
CA GLY A 212 17.53 24.04 16.25
C GLY A 212 18.13 22.70 16.67
N TYR A 213 17.37 21.85 17.38
CA TYR A 213 17.79 20.49 17.70
C TYR A 213 17.31 19.53 16.60
N ASP A 214 18.14 19.24 15.61
CA ASP A 214 17.77 18.40 14.45
C ASP A 214 17.75 16.89 14.77
N ASP A 215 18.65 16.45 15.66
CA ASP A 215 18.90 15.04 15.98
C ASP A 215 18.17 14.64 17.28
N VAL A 216 16.88 14.30 17.19
CA VAL A 216 15.98 14.07 18.34
C VAL A 216 15.29 12.71 18.23
N PHE A 217 15.12 12.02 19.35
CA PHE A 217 14.29 10.83 19.48
C PHE A 217 13.40 10.98 20.70
N PHE A 218 12.08 10.89 20.53
CA PHE A 218 11.14 10.92 21.63
C PHE A 218 10.17 9.74 21.56
N GLU A 219 10.06 9.01 22.66
CA GLU A 219 9.13 7.92 22.88
C GLU A 219 8.25 8.23 24.09
N TRP A 220 6.95 8.01 23.97
CA TRP A 220 6.00 8.14 25.06
C TRP A 220 4.92 7.05 24.97
N GLY A 221 4.97 6.10 25.90
CA GLY A 221 3.98 5.02 25.97
C GLY A 221 3.96 4.11 24.75
N GLY A 222 5.10 3.89 24.11
CA GLY A 222 5.26 3.09 22.89
C GLY A 222 5.13 3.86 21.58
N ASP A 223 4.66 5.11 21.62
CA ASP A 223 4.57 5.98 20.44
C ASP A 223 5.86 6.77 20.29
N VAL A 224 6.44 6.74 19.09
CA VAL A 224 7.79 7.27 18.85
C VAL A 224 7.77 8.23 17.68
N ARG A 225 8.56 9.31 17.77
CA ARG A 225 9.01 10.11 16.63
C ARG A 225 10.49 10.42 16.76
N ALA A 226 11.18 10.37 15.64
CA ALA A 226 12.59 10.70 15.58
C ALA A 226 12.90 11.59 14.37
N SER A 227 13.88 12.48 14.54
CA SER A 227 14.42 13.35 13.50
C SER A 227 15.95 13.26 13.46
N GLY A 228 16.51 13.49 12.28
CA GLY A 228 17.95 13.46 12.05
C GLY A 228 18.56 12.09 12.33
N LYS A 229 19.68 12.08 13.06
CA LYS A 229 20.53 10.92 13.26
C LYS A 229 20.89 10.71 14.72
N ASN A 230 21.26 9.48 15.06
CA ASN A 230 21.79 9.11 16.36
C ASN A 230 23.26 9.60 16.52
N PRO A 231 23.87 9.47 17.73
CA PRO A 231 25.28 9.86 17.96
C PRO A 231 26.30 9.14 17.07
N SER A 232 25.95 7.97 16.55
CA SER A 232 26.74 7.18 15.60
C SER A 232 26.57 7.65 14.14
N ASN A 233 25.86 8.76 13.89
CA ASN A 233 25.55 9.32 12.57
C ASN A 233 24.73 8.36 11.66
N GLN A 234 23.92 7.49 12.28
CA GLN A 234 22.97 6.59 11.64
C GLN A 234 21.53 7.04 11.91
N HIS A 235 20.56 6.57 11.13
CA HIS A 235 19.15 6.81 11.44
C HIS A 235 18.77 6.18 12.78
N TRP A 236 17.78 6.77 13.45
CA TRP A 236 17.25 6.19 14.67
C TRP A 236 16.56 4.87 14.38
N VAL A 237 16.69 3.92 15.31
CA VAL A 237 16.20 2.56 15.14
C VAL A 237 15.30 2.19 16.32
N VAL A 238 14.17 1.56 16.02
CA VAL A 238 13.18 1.10 17.01
C VAL A 238 12.84 -0.37 16.82
N GLY A 239 12.74 -1.10 17.92
CA GLY A 239 12.22 -2.46 17.92
C GLY A 239 10.70 -2.47 18.11
N ILE A 240 9.99 -3.18 17.23
CA ILE A 240 8.59 -3.52 17.45
C ILE A 240 8.57 -4.77 18.33
N ALA A 241 8.14 -4.58 19.57
CA ALA A 241 8.00 -5.67 20.54
C ALA A 241 6.89 -6.64 20.12
N ARG A 242 7.06 -7.91 20.51
CA ARG A 242 6.05 -8.94 20.40
C ARG A 242 4.97 -8.75 21.45
N PRO A 243 3.68 -8.92 21.12
CA PRO A 243 2.63 -8.83 22.12
C PRO A 243 2.66 -10.06 23.03
N PRO A 244 2.19 -9.97 24.29
CA PRO A 244 2.14 -11.11 25.20
C PRO A 244 1.23 -12.22 24.63
N ALA A 245 1.56 -13.46 24.96
CA ALA A 245 0.67 -14.61 24.75
C ALA A 245 -0.61 -14.42 25.58
N LEU A 246 -1.73 -15.05 25.19
CA LEU A 246 -2.99 -14.87 25.93
C LEU A 246 -2.90 -15.32 27.40
N ALA A 247 -2.17 -16.41 27.66
CA ALA A 247 -1.92 -16.89 29.03
C ALA A 247 -1.16 -15.86 29.90
N ASP A 248 -0.34 -15.03 29.25
CA ASP A 248 0.54 -14.04 29.87
C ASP A 248 0.04 -12.60 29.64
N ILE A 249 -1.21 -12.42 29.19
CA ILE A 249 -1.71 -11.08 28.85
C ILE A 249 -1.81 -10.15 30.08
N ARG A 250 -1.79 -10.74 31.29
CA ARG A 250 -1.81 -10.04 32.58
C ARG A 250 -0.40 -9.81 33.14
N THR A 251 0.64 -10.41 32.58
CA THR A 251 2.01 -10.32 33.11
C THR A 251 2.78 -9.19 32.43
N VAL A 252 3.40 -8.34 33.25
CA VAL A 252 4.32 -7.31 32.76
C VAL A 252 5.66 -7.98 32.47
N VAL A 253 6.02 -8.08 31.20
CA VAL A 253 7.34 -8.58 30.78
C VAL A 253 8.36 -7.45 30.93
N PRO A 254 9.45 -7.64 31.70
CA PRO A 254 10.54 -6.67 31.79
C PRO A 254 11.13 -6.34 30.41
N GLN A 255 11.49 -5.07 30.17
CA GLN A 255 12.00 -4.60 28.87
C GLN A 255 13.23 -5.39 28.37
N ASP A 256 14.12 -5.80 29.28
CA ASP A 256 15.32 -6.58 28.98
C ASP A 256 15.00 -8.01 28.49
N LYS A 257 13.83 -8.53 28.85
CA LYS A 257 13.33 -9.85 28.46
C LYS A 257 12.33 -9.81 27.30
N GLN A 258 12.06 -8.63 26.76
CA GLN A 258 11.11 -8.45 25.68
C GLN A 258 11.68 -9.07 24.38
N SER A 259 10.81 -9.74 23.62
CA SER A 259 11.14 -10.26 22.30
C SER A 259 10.61 -9.34 21.21
N PHE A 260 11.28 -9.31 20.05
CA PHE A 260 10.97 -8.41 18.95
C PHE A 260 10.41 -9.14 17.72
N ILE A 261 9.43 -8.54 17.06
CA ILE A 261 8.89 -9.02 15.77
C ILE A 261 9.61 -8.40 14.58
N ARG A 262 10.15 -7.20 14.75
CA ARG A 262 10.78 -6.43 13.68
C ARG A 262 11.57 -5.27 14.27
N VAL A 263 12.62 -4.84 13.56
CA VAL A 263 13.28 -3.55 13.79
C VAL A 263 13.02 -2.64 12.60
N VAL A 264 12.80 -1.35 12.88
CA VAL A 264 12.45 -0.33 11.89
C VAL A 264 13.35 0.89 12.07
N CYS A 265 13.88 1.40 10.96
CA CYS A 265 14.59 2.68 10.94
C CYS A 265 13.59 3.83 10.76
N LEU A 266 13.80 4.91 11.51
CA LEU A 266 13.05 6.16 11.45
C LEU A 266 13.93 7.23 10.80
N ASN A 267 13.53 7.72 9.64
CA ASN A 267 14.20 8.81 8.93
C ASN A 267 13.27 10.02 8.89
N ASP A 268 13.34 10.88 9.92
CA ASP A 268 12.39 11.98 10.12
C ASP A 268 10.93 11.50 10.19
N GLU A 269 10.73 10.37 10.84
CA GLU A 269 9.47 9.62 10.87
C GLU A 269 9.07 9.25 12.29
N ALA A 270 7.81 8.90 12.43
CA ALA A 270 7.17 8.39 13.60
C ALA A 270 6.66 6.96 13.39
N ILE A 271 6.53 6.22 14.49
CA ILE A 271 5.83 4.95 14.54
C ILE A 271 4.96 4.92 15.79
N ALA A 272 3.75 4.42 15.65
CA ALA A 272 2.84 4.16 16.77
C ALA A 272 2.32 2.73 16.68
N THR A 273 1.99 2.16 17.84
CA THR A 273 1.54 0.77 17.94
C THR A 273 0.26 0.71 18.75
N SER A 274 -0.72 -0.05 18.26
CA SER A 274 -1.94 -0.37 19.01
C SER A 274 -2.07 -1.88 19.15
N GLY A 275 -2.36 -2.32 20.37
CA GLY A 275 -2.48 -3.74 20.72
C GLY A 275 -3.79 -4.10 21.39
N ASP A 276 -4.25 -5.33 21.19
CA ASP A 276 -5.40 -5.88 21.93
C ASP A 276 -5.10 -6.17 23.41
N TYR A 277 -3.84 -6.06 23.81
CA TYR A 277 -3.34 -6.27 25.17
C TYR A 277 -3.23 -4.97 25.99
N GLU A 278 -3.65 -3.85 25.42
CA GLU A 278 -3.57 -2.53 26.06
C GLU A 278 -4.87 -2.17 26.79
N ASN A 279 -4.74 -1.46 27.92
CA ASN A 279 -5.84 -0.92 28.70
C ASN A 279 -6.92 -1.97 29.05
N LEU A 280 -6.47 -3.09 29.61
CA LEU A 280 -7.31 -4.25 29.89
C LEU A 280 -8.35 -3.99 31.00
N VAL A 281 -9.53 -4.55 30.82
CA VAL A 281 -10.67 -4.55 31.75
C VAL A 281 -11.18 -5.98 31.90
N GLU A 282 -11.44 -6.40 33.14
CA GLU A 282 -12.06 -7.69 33.43
C GLU A 282 -13.58 -7.59 33.25
N GLY A 283 -14.16 -8.60 32.62
CA GLY A 283 -15.59 -8.72 32.39
C GLY A 283 -16.18 -10.03 32.93
N PRO A 284 -17.46 -10.33 32.60
CA PRO A 284 -18.15 -11.52 33.09
C PRO A 284 -17.37 -12.81 32.80
N GLY A 285 -17.30 -13.70 33.80
CA GLY A 285 -16.64 -15.01 33.65
C GLY A 285 -15.11 -14.93 33.52
N SER A 286 -14.47 -13.92 34.14
CA SER A 286 -13.01 -13.68 34.11
C SER A 286 -12.43 -13.40 32.72
N LYS A 287 -13.29 -13.09 31.73
CA LYS A 287 -12.86 -12.65 30.41
C LYS A 287 -12.16 -11.30 30.49
N VAL A 288 -11.17 -11.09 29.62
CA VAL A 288 -10.40 -9.85 29.56
C VAL A 288 -10.72 -9.14 28.25
N TYR A 289 -10.88 -7.82 28.31
CA TYR A 289 -11.15 -6.97 27.16
C TYR A 289 -10.22 -5.77 27.14
N SER A 290 -9.72 -5.37 25.97
CA SER A 290 -9.13 -4.03 25.80
C SER A 290 -10.24 -2.98 25.82
N SER A 291 -9.95 -1.79 26.35
CA SER A 291 -10.91 -0.67 26.38
C SER A 291 -11.28 -0.09 24.99
N THR A 292 -10.78 -0.69 23.91
CA THR A 292 -11.11 -0.32 22.53
C THR A 292 -12.46 -0.92 22.13
N PHE A 293 -13.37 -0.11 21.58
CA PHE A 293 -14.64 -0.61 21.06
C PHE A 293 -14.45 -1.25 19.67
N ASN A 294 -14.97 -2.47 19.50
CA ASN A 294 -14.99 -3.17 18.22
C ASN A 294 -16.39 -3.05 17.57
N PRO A 295 -16.54 -2.28 16.48
CA PRO A 295 -17.83 -2.09 15.82
C PRO A 295 -18.37 -3.36 15.14
N THR A 296 -17.49 -4.32 14.84
CA THR A 296 -17.88 -5.59 14.20
C THR A 296 -18.55 -6.53 15.21
N SER A 297 -17.94 -6.73 16.37
CA SER A 297 -18.50 -7.55 17.45
C SER A 297 -19.50 -6.81 18.32
N LYS A 298 -19.58 -5.47 18.20
CA LYS A 298 -20.38 -4.58 19.05
C LYS A 298 -20.06 -4.75 20.54
N SER A 299 -18.79 -4.96 20.87
CA SER A 299 -18.28 -5.17 22.22
C SER A 299 -16.97 -4.43 22.42
N LEU A 300 -16.44 -4.44 23.65
CA LEU A 300 -15.02 -4.17 23.85
C LEU A 300 -14.18 -5.24 23.11
N LEU A 301 -12.99 -4.87 22.66
CA LEU A 301 -12.10 -5.74 21.89
C LEU A 301 -11.60 -6.87 22.78
N GLU A 302 -12.03 -8.10 22.47
CA GLU A 302 -11.56 -9.32 23.13
C GLU A 302 -10.22 -9.76 22.50
N PRO A 303 -9.15 -9.94 23.29
CA PRO A 303 -7.89 -10.50 22.81
C PRO A 303 -8.10 -11.95 22.35
N THR A 304 -7.59 -12.30 21.17
CA THR A 304 -7.69 -13.67 20.66
C THR A 304 -6.38 -14.18 20.07
N GLU A 305 -6.30 -15.49 19.83
CA GLU A 305 -5.17 -16.10 19.11
C GLU A 305 -5.21 -15.75 17.62
N THR A 306 -6.41 -15.73 17.03
CA THR A 306 -6.64 -15.69 15.58
C THR A 306 -6.69 -14.28 14.98
N ASN A 307 -7.12 -13.29 15.77
CA ASN A 307 -7.25 -11.91 15.30
C ASN A 307 -5.88 -11.22 15.25
N ILE A 308 -5.86 -10.04 14.63
CA ILE A 308 -4.70 -9.15 14.72
C ILE A 308 -4.56 -8.71 16.17
N ALA A 309 -3.45 -9.10 16.80
CA ALA A 309 -3.13 -8.75 18.17
C ALA A 309 -2.47 -7.37 18.28
N GLN A 310 -1.78 -6.95 17.23
CA GLN A 310 -1.00 -5.72 17.21
C GLN A 310 -0.88 -5.16 15.80
N VAL A 311 -0.95 -3.84 15.69
CA VAL A 311 -0.58 -3.11 14.48
C VAL A 311 0.36 -1.97 14.83
N SER A 312 1.48 -1.88 14.11
CA SER A 312 2.39 -0.73 14.14
C SER A 312 2.34 -0.02 12.80
N VAL A 313 2.17 1.31 12.81
CA VAL A 313 2.08 2.14 11.60
C VAL A 313 3.20 3.17 11.62
N LYS A 314 3.99 3.26 10.54
CA LYS A 314 5.05 4.24 10.35
C LYS A 314 4.57 5.36 9.42
N CYS A 315 4.63 6.59 9.91
CA CYS A 315 4.21 7.82 9.21
C CYS A 315 5.18 8.96 9.51
N TYR A 316 5.06 10.11 8.86
CA TYR A 316 5.76 11.32 9.30
C TYR A 316 5.24 11.84 10.67
N SER A 317 3.93 11.85 10.86
CA SER A 317 3.27 12.32 12.08
C SER A 317 2.87 11.15 12.98
N CYS A 318 3.30 11.21 14.24
CA CYS A 318 2.97 10.24 15.27
C CYS A 318 1.47 10.29 15.60
N MET A 319 0.85 11.48 15.59
CA MET A 319 -0.59 11.66 15.75
C MET A 319 -1.40 10.85 14.71
N TYR A 320 -0.98 10.87 13.44
CA TYR A 320 -1.62 10.06 12.40
C TYR A 320 -1.30 8.56 12.55
N ALA A 321 -0.07 8.21 12.91
CA ALA A 321 0.32 6.83 13.16
C ALA A 321 -0.54 6.19 14.26
N ASP A 322 -0.75 6.88 15.38
CA ASP A 322 -1.52 6.43 16.56
C ASP A 322 -2.98 6.14 16.21
N ALA A 323 -3.64 7.12 15.57
CA ALA A 323 -5.01 6.96 15.11
C ALA A 323 -5.17 5.87 14.04
N LEU A 324 -4.21 5.74 13.12
CA LEU A 324 -4.24 4.71 12.07
C LEU A 324 -3.95 3.30 12.61
N ALA A 325 -3.06 3.16 13.60
CA ALA A 325 -2.79 1.90 14.27
C ALA A 325 -4.05 1.40 14.99
N THR A 326 -4.74 2.28 15.70
CA THR A 326 -6.03 1.98 16.35
C THR A 326 -7.09 1.57 15.32
N ALA A 327 -7.22 2.35 14.24
CA ALA A 327 -8.15 2.04 13.14
C ALA A 327 -7.86 0.68 12.48
N ALA A 328 -6.59 0.34 12.34
CA ALA A 328 -6.12 -0.86 11.67
C ALA A 328 -6.31 -2.11 12.54
N LEU A 329 -6.05 -2.02 13.84
CA LEU A 329 -6.30 -3.09 14.79
C LEU A 329 -7.76 -3.58 14.68
N LEU A 330 -8.70 -2.65 14.54
CA LEU A 330 -10.14 -2.92 14.42
C LEU A 330 -10.59 -3.49 13.07
N LYS A 331 -9.67 -3.67 12.10
CA LYS A 331 -10.00 -4.32 10.82
C LYS A 331 -9.98 -5.84 10.87
N ASN A 332 -9.42 -6.45 11.92
CA ASN A 332 -9.33 -7.90 12.19
C ASN A 332 -8.73 -8.78 11.08
N ASN A 333 -8.35 -8.25 9.91
CA ASN A 333 -7.71 -8.98 8.81
C ASN A 333 -6.62 -8.11 8.15
N PRO A 334 -5.37 -8.61 8.00
CA PRO A 334 -4.28 -7.89 7.35
C PRO A 334 -4.61 -7.33 5.97
N THR A 335 -5.46 -7.98 5.19
CA THR A 335 -5.90 -7.49 3.87
C THR A 335 -6.69 -6.18 3.97
N ALA A 336 -7.57 -6.07 4.97
CA ALA A 336 -8.35 -4.87 5.20
C ALA A 336 -7.49 -3.74 5.78
N VAL A 337 -6.53 -4.08 6.65
CA VAL A 337 -5.50 -3.14 7.12
C VAL A 337 -4.71 -2.58 5.95
N ARG A 338 -4.16 -3.46 5.09
CA ARG A 338 -3.42 -3.07 3.90
C ARG A 338 -4.23 -2.13 3.02
N ARG A 339 -5.46 -2.49 2.66
CA ARG A 339 -6.33 -1.65 1.81
C ARG A 339 -6.57 -0.27 2.43
N MET A 340 -6.72 -0.21 3.75
CA MET A 340 -6.91 1.05 4.46
C MET A 340 -5.62 1.89 4.43
N LEU A 341 -4.49 1.33 4.86
CA LEU A 341 -3.21 2.04 4.98
C LEU A 341 -2.58 2.36 3.62
N ASP A 342 -2.80 1.53 2.59
CA ASP A 342 -2.32 1.82 1.23
C ASP A 342 -2.91 3.14 0.73
N ASN A 343 -4.12 3.55 1.13
CA ASN A 343 -4.70 4.86 0.77
C ASN A 343 -3.89 6.06 1.27
N TRP A 344 -3.05 5.86 2.27
CA TRP A 344 -2.22 6.88 2.87
C TRP A 344 -0.80 6.95 2.29
N ARG A 345 -0.44 6.13 1.30
CA ARG A 345 0.92 6.15 0.69
C ARG A 345 1.28 7.42 -0.11
N TYR A 346 0.29 8.17 -0.58
CA TYR A 346 0.49 9.26 -1.54
C TYR A 346 -0.23 10.54 -1.11
N VAL A 347 -0.22 10.82 0.19
CA VAL A 347 -0.82 12.00 0.80
C VAL A 347 0.20 12.62 1.75
N ARG A 348 0.01 13.88 2.18
CA ARG A 348 0.97 14.60 3.04
C ARG A 348 1.48 13.77 4.23
N ASP A 349 0.57 13.13 4.96
CA ASP A 349 0.87 12.28 6.12
C ASP A 349 1.06 10.84 5.64
N THR A 350 2.12 10.63 4.85
CA THR A 350 2.37 9.36 4.17
C THR A 350 2.54 8.23 5.17
N VAL A 351 1.79 7.13 4.99
CA VAL A 351 2.16 5.84 5.60
C VAL A 351 3.30 5.25 4.79
N THR A 352 4.48 5.21 5.40
CA THR A 352 5.74 4.77 4.79
C THR A 352 6.03 3.30 5.07
N ASP A 353 5.46 2.75 6.14
CA ASP A 353 5.54 1.32 6.48
C ASP A 353 4.42 0.95 7.47
N TYR A 354 4.11 -0.33 7.60
CA TYR A 354 3.28 -0.86 8.68
C TYR A 354 3.62 -2.32 8.94
N THR A 355 3.30 -2.80 10.14
CA THR A 355 3.44 -4.20 10.55
C THR A 355 2.18 -4.63 11.28
N THR A 356 1.56 -5.73 10.86
CA THR A 356 0.46 -6.38 11.60
C THR A 356 0.93 -7.73 12.12
N TYR A 357 0.49 -8.11 13.32
CA TYR A 357 0.85 -9.37 13.96
C TYR A 357 -0.40 -10.13 14.46
N SER A 358 -0.45 -11.44 14.24
CA SER A 358 -1.41 -12.37 14.88
C SER A 358 -0.66 -13.47 15.66
N ARG A 359 -1.22 -13.92 16.78
CA ARG A 359 -0.57 -14.91 17.67
C ARG A 359 -0.59 -16.32 17.06
N GLU A 360 -1.75 -16.76 16.56
CA GLU A 360 -1.92 -18.08 15.94
C GLU A 360 -1.10 -18.18 14.65
N GLY A 361 -0.25 -19.21 14.59
CA GLY A 361 0.58 -19.50 13.41
C GLY A 361 1.45 -18.31 12.99
N GLU A 362 2.00 -17.60 13.98
CA GLU A 362 2.73 -16.32 13.92
C GLU A 362 2.78 -15.71 12.51
N ARG A 363 1.85 -14.80 12.22
CA ARG A 363 1.77 -14.13 10.93
C ARG A 363 2.16 -12.68 11.07
N VAL A 364 3.15 -12.30 10.29
CA VAL A 364 3.56 -10.90 10.15
C VAL A 364 3.23 -10.45 8.73
N ALA A 365 2.38 -9.44 8.61
CA ALA A 365 2.17 -8.76 7.33
C ALA A 365 2.80 -7.37 7.37
N LYS A 366 3.55 -7.03 6.32
CA LYS A 366 4.31 -5.78 6.23
C LYS A 366 3.92 -4.99 4.99
N MET A 367 4.18 -3.69 5.01
CA MET A 367 4.09 -2.90 3.79
C MET A 367 5.20 -3.32 2.82
N PHE A 368 4.86 -3.69 1.60
CA PHE A 368 5.86 -3.79 0.53
C PHE A 368 6.34 -2.38 0.19
N GLU A 369 7.65 -2.15 0.30
CA GLU A 369 8.30 -1.11 -0.48
C GLU A 369 8.09 -1.44 -1.96
N ILE A 370 7.55 -0.48 -2.72
CA ILE A 370 7.74 -0.54 -4.17
C ILE A 370 9.21 -0.19 -4.34
N ALA A 371 10.05 -1.20 -4.52
CA ALA A 371 11.48 -1.01 -4.68
C ALA A 371 11.73 0.03 -5.78
N THR A 372 12.21 1.21 -5.40
CA THR A 372 12.78 2.18 -6.33
C THR A 372 14.27 2.21 -6.04
N GLU A 373 15.03 1.51 -6.88
CA GLU A 373 16.49 1.59 -6.88
C GLU A 373 16.88 2.87 -7.63
N ASP A 374 17.65 3.75 -6.99
CA ASP A 374 18.19 4.91 -7.69
C ASP A 374 19.22 4.49 -8.76
N LYS A 375 19.45 5.36 -9.75
CA LYS A 375 20.32 5.06 -10.90
C LYS A 375 21.77 4.76 -10.50
N GLU A 376 22.28 5.36 -9.43
CA GLU A 376 23.67 5.19 -8.98
C GLU A 376 23.84 3.87 -8.22
N MET A 377 22.90 3.52 -7.34
CA MET A 377 22.83 2.20 -6.70
C MET A 377 22.70 1.09 -7.73
N ARG A 378 21.82 1.28 -8.74
CA ARG A 378 21.67 0.35 -9.86
C ARG A 378 22.98 0.17 -10.62
N ALA A 379 23.67 1.26 -10.96
CA ALA A 379 24.97 1.21 -11.63
C ALA A 379 26.03 0.49 -10.79
N LYS A 380 26.06 0.67 -9.47
CA LYS A 380 26.98 -0.01 -8.55
C LYS A 380 26.68 -1.53 -8.48
N ARG A 381 25.41 -1.93 -8.41
CA ARG A 381 24.99 -3.34 -8.41
C ARG A 381 25.34 -4.05 -9.72
N ILE A 382 25.08 -3.40 -10.86
CA ILE A 382 25.36 -3.98 -12.18
C ILE A 382 26.87 -4.17 -12.39
N ARG A 383 27.71 -3.23 -11.93
CA ARG A 383 29.17 -3.25 -12.16
C ARG A 383 29.88 -4.52 -11.67
N GLY A 384 29.33 -5.22 -10.68
CA GLY A 384 29.91 -6.45 -10.11
C GLY A 384 29.25 -7.75 -10.55
N SER A 385 28.28 -7.72 -11.47
CA SER A 385 27.45 -8.90 -11.81
C SER A 385 27.61 -9.29 -13.28
N LEU A 386 27.64 -10.59 -13.58
CA LEU A 386 27.50 -11.06 -14.96
C LEU A 386 26.08 -10.74 -15.47
N PRO A 387 25.90 -10.33 -16.74
CA PRO A 387 24.58 -10.05 -17.29
C PRO A 387 23.69 -11.30 -17.25
N ALA A 388 22.59 -11.23 -16.50
CA ALA A 388 21.58 -12.29 -16.51
C ALA A 388 20.94 -12.40 -17.90
N ARG A 389 20.68 -13.62 -18.36
CA ARG A 389 19.92 -13.89 -19.58
C ARG A 389 18.43 -13.93 -19.26
N VAL A 390 17.66 -13.04 -19.85
CA VAL A 390 16.20 -12.95 -19.67
C VAL A 390 15.50 -13.26 -20.98
N ILE A 391 14.61 -14.27 -20.98
CA ILE A 391 13.74 -14.54 -22.13
C ILE A 391 12.39 -13.86 -21.89
N ILE A 392 11.90 -13.15 -22.90
CA ILE A 392 10.60 -12.49 -22.88
C ILE A 392 9.74 -13.09 -23.98
N VAL A 393 8.55 -13.57 -23.63
CA VAL A 393 7.63 -14.24 -24.57
C VAL A 393 6.47 -13.31 -24.89
N GLY A 394 6.37 -12.89 -26.16
CA GLY A 394 5.37 -11.98 -26.71
C GLY A 394 5.94 -10.58 -26.99
N GLY A 395 5.88 -10.14 -28.25
CA GLY A 395 6.42 -8.85 -28.73
C GLY A 395 5.41 -7.70 -28.67
N GLY A 396 4.40 -7.74 -27.82
CA GLY A 396 3.46 -6.62 -27.63
C GLY A 396 4.04 -5.49 -26.77
N LEU A 397 3.20 -4.51 -26.37
CA LEU A 397 3.62 -3.40 -25.50
C LEU A 397 4.26 -3.89 -24.20
N ALA A 398 3.65 -4.90 -23.56
CA ALA A 398 4.16 -5.47 -22.32
C ALA A 398 5.56 -6.09 -22.51
N GLY A 399 5.77 -6.81 -23.62
CA GLY A 399 7.05 -7.47 -23.90
C GLY A 399 8.15 -6.49 -24.26
N CYS A 400 7.85 -5.50 -25.10
CA CYS A 400 8.82 -4.45 -25.46
C CYS A 400 9.19 -3.60 -24.24
N SER A 401 8.21 -3.24 -23.40
CA SER A 401 8.47 -2.50 -22.15
C SER A 401 9.31 -3.33 -21.18
N ALA A 402 9.02 -4.63 -21.04
CA ALA A 402 9.81 -5.55 -20.22
C ALA A 402 11.24 -5.71 -20.77
N ALA A 403 11.42 -5.76 -22.09
CA ALA A 403 12.74 -5.86 -22.72
C ALA A 403 13.61 -4.64 -22.39
N ILE A 404 13.05 -3.44 -22.57
CA ILE A 404 13.77 -2.19 -22.27
C ILE A 404 14.11 -2.10 -20.78
N GLU A 405 13.18 -2.44 -19.88
CA GLU A 405 13.47 -2.40 -18.44
C GLU A 405 14.48 -3.48 -18.00
N ALA A 406 14.43 -4.68 -18.60
CA ALA A 406 15.42 -5.72 -18.32
C ALA A 406 16.83 -5.27 -18.75
N VAL A 407 16.96 -4.64 -19.93
CA VAL A 407 18.22 -4.03 -20.38
C VAL A 407 18.69 -2.93 -19.44
N ASN A 408 17.78 -2.05 -18.99
CA ASN A 408 18.12 -1.01 -17.99
C ASN A 408 18.60 -1.60 -16.66
N CYS A 409 18.26 -2.86 -16.37
CA CYS A 409 18.75 -3.61 -15.21
C CYS A 409 20.04 -4.41 -15.48
N GLY A 410 20.63 -4.29 -16.68
CA GLY A 410 21.88 -4.94 -17.10
C GLY A 410 21.71 -6.35 -17.68
N ALA A 411 20.50 -6.75 -18.06
CA ALA A 411 20.24 -8.09 -18.60
C ALA A 411 20.51 -8.19 -20.11
N GLN A 412 20.89 -9.40 -20.55
CA GLN A 412 20.89 -9.82 -21.95
C GLN A 412 19.53 -10.44 -22.28
N VAL A 413 18.81 -9.85 -23.23
CA VAL A 413 17.39 -10.17 -23.48
C VAL A 413 17.22 -10.93 -24.78
N ILE A 414 16.40 -11.97 -24.75
CA ILE A 414 15.88 -12.63 -25.96
C ILE A 414 14.37 -12.42 -25.99
N LEU A 415 13.87 -11.63 -26.93
CA LEU A 415 12.45 -11.36 -27.13
C LEU A 415 11.90 -12.29 -28.21
N LEU A 416 10.99 -13.19 -27.81
CA LEU A 416 10.36 -14.17 -28.70
C LEU A 416 8.97 -13.72 -29.12
N GLU A 417 8.71 -13.70 -30.42
CA GLU A 417 7.41 -13.41 -31.02
C GLU A 417 7.05 -14.52 -32.01
N LYS A 418 5.79 -14.98 -31.95
CA LYS A 418 5.33 -16.06 -32.83
C LYS A 418 4.88 -15.56 -34.19
N GLU A 419 4.45 -14.31 -34.27
CA GLU A 419 4.16 -13.65 -35.53
C GLU A 419 5.45 -13.26 -36.27
N ALA A 420 5.32 -12.91 -37.56
CA ALA A 420 6.42 -12.43 -38.39
C ALA A 420 6.94 -11.04 -37.97
N LYS A 421 6.16 -10.30 -37.19
CA LYS A 421 6.49 -8.95 -36.69
C LYS A 421 6.02 -8.80 -35.24
N ILE A 422 6.73 -7.99 -34.47
CA ILE A 422 6.30 -7.64 -33.11
C ILE A 422 5.12 -6.66 -33.12
N GLY A 423 4.37 -6.60 -32.02
CA GLY A 423 3.23 -5.69 -31.81
C GLY A 423 1.96 -6.37 -31.35
N GLY A 424 1.62 -7.53 -31.91
CA GLY A 424 0.40 -8.27 -31.59
C GLY A 424 -0.85 -7.38 -31.59
N ASN A 425 -1.77 -7.60 -30.64
CA ASN A 425 -2.97 -6.76 -30.50
C ASN A 425 -2.66 -5.33 -30.05
N SER A 426 -1.47 -5.06 -29.50
CA SER A 426 -1.12 -3.70 -29.05
C SER A 426 -0.96 -2.73 -30.22
N ALA A 427 -0.43 -3.20 -31.35
CA ALA A 427 -0.30 -2.40 -32.57
C ALA A 427 -1.67 -1.98 -33.14
N LYS A 428 -2.74 -2.73 -32.84
CA LYS A 428 -4.12 -2.43 -33.27
C LYS A 428 -4.84 -1.41 -32.38
N ALA A 429 -4.23 -0.98 -31.27
CA ALA A 429 -4.87 -0.02 -30.35
C ALA A 429 -4.89 1.39 -30.96
N THR A 430 -6.07 2.03 -30.98
CA THR A 430 -6.29 3.27 -31.76
C THR A 430 -6.70 4.48 -30.93
N SER A 431 -7.02 4.27 -29.65
CA SER A 431 -7.43 5.34 -28.74
C SER A 431 -6.21 6.11 -28.19
N GLY A 432 -5.67 5.70 -27.04
CA GLY A 432 -4.60 6.40 -26.35
C GLY A 432 -4.31 5.76 -25.01
N ILE A 433 -3.39 6.38 -24.26
CA ILE A 433 -2.98 5.94 -22.93
C ILE A 433 -3.54 6.90 -21.87
N ASN A 434 -4.15 6.37 -20.81
CA ASN A 434 -4.73 7.21 -19.77
C ASN A 434 -3.67 7.62 -18.75
N ALA A 435 -3.60 8.91 -18.41
CA ALA A 435 -2.78 9.42 -17.32
C ALA A 435 -3.31 10.72 -16.70
N TRP A 436 -2.92 10.98 -15.45
CA TRP A 436 -3.22 12.22 -14.74
C TRP A 436 -1.95 12.94 -14.30
N GLY A 437 -2.01 14.26 -14.09
CA GLY A 437 -0.87 15.06 -13.64
C GLY A 437 0.24 15.23 -14.69
N THR A 438 -0.07 15.12 -15.98
CA THR A 438 0.94 15.21 -17.05
C THR A 438 1.22 16.65 -17.50
N ARG A 439 2.36 16.87 -18.15
CA ARG A 439 2.69 18.16 -18.78
C ARG A 439 1.66 18.55 -19.86
N ALA A 440 1.12 17.58 -20.60
CA ALA A 440 0.09 17.82 -21.61
C ALA A 440 -1.20 18.37 -20.97
N GLN A 441 -1.60 17.82 -19.82
CA GLN A 441 -2.74 18.31 -19.05
C GLN A 441 -2.51 19.71 -18.49
N ALA A 442 -1.33 19.96 -17.91
CA ALA A 442 -0.97 21.27 -17.38
C ALA A 442 -1.02 22.37 -18.47
N LYS A 443 -0.48 22.10 -19.67
CA LYS A 443 -0.51 23.05 -20.80
C LYS A 443 -1.92 23.38 -21.29
N GLN A 444 -2.87 22.46 -21.14
CA GLN A 444 -4.26 22.64 -21.58
C GLN A 444 -5.20 23.03 -20.43
N GLY A 445 -4.67 23.35 -19.24
CA GLY A 445 -5.47 23.71 -18.07
C GLY A 445 -6.36 22.58 -17.55
N VAL A 446 -6.03 21.32 -17.83
CA VAL A 446 -6.82 20.16 -17.41
C VAL A 446 -6.44 19.76 -15.98
N MET A 447 -7.37 19.97 -15.05
CA MET A 447 -7.24 19.52 -13.66
C MET A 447 -7.76 18.09 -13.50
N ASP A 448 -6.84 17.13 -13.46
CA ASP A 448 -7.11 15.72 -13.14
C ASP A 448 -6.29 15.27 -11.92
N GLY A 449 -6.67 14.13 -11.34
CA GLY A 449 -6.08 13.63 -10.10
C GLY A 449 -6.23 12.13 -9.95
N GLY A 450 -5.30 11.49 -9.24
CA GLY A 450 -5.29 10.04 -9.07
C GLY A 450 -6.59 9.47 -8.53
N LYS A 451 -7.29 10.22 -7.66
CA LYS A 451 -8.61 9.83 -7.12
C LYS A 451 -9.73 9.87 -8.16
N PHE A 452 -9.70 10.82 -9.10
CA PHE A 452 -10.68 10.84 -10.20
C PHE A 452 -10.44 9.67 -11.15
N PHE A 453 -9.19 9.36 -11.46
CA PHE A 453 -8.86 8.19 -12.28
C PHE A 453 -9.25 6.88 -11.57
N GLU A 454 -8.85 6.69 -10.32
CA GLU A 454 -9.22 5.52 -9.51
C GLU A 454 -10.74 5.30 -9.47
N ARG A 455 -11.51 6.37 -9.20
CA ARG A 455 -12.98 6.33 -9.16
C ARG A 455 -13.59 5.93 -10.50
N ASP A 456 -13.13 6.56 -11.59
CA ASP A 456 -13.69 6.33 -12.92
C ASP A 456 -13.39 4.90 -13.41
N THR A 457 -12.21 4.37 -13.09
CA THR A 457 -11.86 2.96 -13.34
C THR A 457 -12.76 2.02 -12.55
N HIS A 458 -12.97 2.26 -11.25
CA HIS A 458 -13.87 1.45 -10.43
C HIS A 458 -15.32 1.48 -10.93
N ARG A 459 -15.80 2.66 -11.35
CA ARG A 459 -17.16 2.82 -11.89
C ARG A 459 -17.31 2.07 -13.22
N SER A 460 -16.30 2.16 -14.09
CA SER A 460 -16.29 1.47 -15.37
C SER A 460 -16.29 -0.06 -15.22
N GLY A 461 -15.69 -0.59 -14.15
CA GLY A 461 -15.71 -2.01 -13.80
C GLY A 461 -17.03 -2.54 -13.22
N LYS A 462 -18.15 -1.80 -13.32
CA LYS A 462 -19.51 -2.21 -12.90
C LYS A 462 -19.59 -2.92 -11.54
N GLY A 463 -19.13 -2.25 -10.47
CA GLY A 463 -19.41 -2.70 -9.10
C GLY A 463 -18.24 -3.35 -8.34
N GLY A 464 -17.00 -2.89 -8.55
CA GLY A 464 -15.91 -3.12 -7.58
C GLY A 464 -15.20 -4.48 -7.66
N HIS A 465 -15.22 -5.14 -8.81
CA HIS A 465 -14.41 -6.34 -9.05
C HIS A 465 -12.96 -6.03 -9.40
N CYS A 466 -12.64 -4.75 -9.65
CA CYS A 466 -11.27 -4.33 -9.87
C CYS A 466 -10.47 -4.53 -8.59
N ASP A 467 -9.28 -5.13 -8.69
CA ASP A 467 -8.32 -5.12 -7.59
C ASP A 467 -7.92 -3.65 -7.29
N PRO A 468 -8.22 -3.12 -6.09
CA PRO A 468 -7.94 -1.72 -5.78
C PRO A 468 -6.45 -1.38 -5.84
N CYS A 469 -5.56 -2.34 -5.54
CA CYS A 469 -4.13 -2.13 -5.65
C CYS A 469 -3.72 -2.01 -7.12
N LEU A 470 -4.24 -2.84 -8.01
CA LEU A 470 -3.94 -2.75 -9.45
C LEU A 470 -4.49 -1.45 -10.06
N VAL A 471 -5.70 -1.04 -9.70
CA VAL A 471 -6.27 0.25 -10.13
C VAL A 471 -5.42 1.42 -9.64
N LYS A 472 -4.96 1.34 -8.39
CA LYS A 472 -4.10 2.38 -7.82
C LYS A 472 -2.74 2.42 -8.48
N THR A 473 -2.11 1.27 -8.74
CA THR A 473 -0.84 1.18 -9.47
C THR A 473 -1.00 1.78 -10.87
N LEU A 474 -2.05 1.39 -11.61
CA LEU A 474 -2.38 1.95 -12.91
C LEU A 474 -2.52 3.48 -12.85
N SER A 475 -3.24 4.00 -11.84
CA SER A 475 -3.45 5.44 -11.67
C SER A 475 -2.15 6.17 -11.32
N VAL A 476 -1.46 5.77 -10.26
CA VAL A 476 -0.29 6.47 -9.72
C VAL A 476 0.90 6.44 -10.69
N LYS A 477 1.10 5.34 -11.42
CA LYS A 477 2.20 5.21 -12.39
C LYS A 477 1.88 5.74 -13.78
N SER A 478 0.67 6.26 -13.99
CA SER A 478 0.23 6.65 -15.33
C SER A 478 1.01 7.85 -15.91
N SER A 479 1.33 8.85 -15.10
CA SER A 479 2.16 9.99 -15.52
C SER A 479 3.59 9.56 -15.88
N ASP A 480 4.18 8.68 -15.06
CA ASP A 480 5.51 8.11 -15.29
C ASP A 480 5.54 7.34 -16.62
N ALA A 481 4.50 6.55 -16.92
CA ALA A 481 4.40 5.83 -18.19
C ALA A 481 4.30 6.78 -19.41
N VAL A 482 3.48 7.83 -19.32
CA VAL A 482 3.39 8.85 -20.38
C VAL A 482 4.70 9.60 -20.56
N LYS A 483 5.37 9.94 -19.45
CA LYS A 483 6.68 10.60 -19.46
C LYS A 483 7.73 9.70 -20.13
N TRP A 484 7.83 8.44 -19.73
CA TRP A 484 8.76 7.47 -20.29
C TRP A 484 8.56 7.29 -21.81
N LEU A 485 7.32 7.10 -22.26
CA LEU A 485 7.01 7.03 -23.70
C LEU A 485 7.37 8.32 -24.44
N SER A 486 7.16 9.48 -23.81
CA SER A 486 7.51 10.78 -24.41
C SER A 486 9.03 10.96 -24.52
N GLU A 487 9.80 10.48 -23.54
CA GLU A 487 11.28 10.50 -23.57
C GLU A 487 11.85 9.60 -24.67
N LEU A 488 11.15 8.50 -25.01
CA LEU A 488 11.46 7.67 -26.18
C LEU A 488 10.98 8.25 -27.51
N GLY A 489 10.29 9.39 -27.50
CA GLY A 489 9.87 10.11 -28.71
C GLY A 489 8.41 9.95 -29.12
N VAL A 490 7.55 9.32 -28.30
CA VAL A 490 6.11 9.25 -28.61
C VAL A 490 5.43 10.59 -28.30
N PRO A 491 4.79 11.27 -29.27
CA PRO A 491 4.24 12.62 -29.07
C PRO A 491 2.86 12.60 -28.38
N LEU A 492 2.80 12.23 -27.10
CA LEU A 492 1.57 12.10 -26.31
C LEU A 492 0.98 13.45 -25.84
N THR A 493 0.72 14.37 -26.76
CA THR A 493 0.37 15.76 -26.46
C THR A 493 -1.12 16.09 -26.59
N VAL A 494 -1.90 15.28 -27.32
CA VAL A 494 -3.35 15.51 -27.52
C VAL A 494 -4.13 14.82 -26.41
N LEU A 495 -5.14 15.51 -25.88
CA LEU A 495 -5.98 15.00 -24.80
C LEU A 495 -7.42 14.77 -25.26
N SER A 496 -7.94 13.59 -24.95
CA SER A 496 -9.34 13.24 -25.17
C SER A 496 -9.99 12.74 -23.87
N GLN A 497 -11.30 12.95 -23.76
CA GLN A 497 -12.12 12.34 -22.71
C GLN A 497 -12.92 11.20 -23.32
N LEU A 498 -12.56 9.97 -22.95
CA LEU A 498 -13.24 8.76 -23.43
C LEU A 498 -14.39 8.37 -22.49
N GLY A 499 -15.27 7.50 -22.98
CA GLY A 499 -16.38 6.95 -22.19
C GLY A 499 -15.89 6.37 -20.85
N GLY A 500 -16.61 6.66 -19.78
CA GLY A 500 -16.25 6.26 -18.41
C GLY A 500 -15.30 7.22 -17.70
N ALA A 501 -14.60 8.11 -18.41
CA ALA A 501 -13.73 9.13 -17.80
C ALA A 501 -14.50 10.43 -17.50
N SER A 502 -14.24 11.00 -16.31
CA SER A 502 -14.78 12.30 -15.88
C SER A 502 -13.87 13.49 -16.17
N ARG A 503 -12.67 13.22 -16.72
CA ARG A 503 -11.65 14.21 -17.07
C ARG A 503 -10.98 13.80 -18.38
N LYS A 504 -10.44 14.79 -19.12
CA LYS A 504 -9.59 14.55 -20.29
C LYS A 504 -8.26 13.94 -19.84
N ARG A 505 -8.12 12.62 -20.00
CA ARG A 505 -6.93 11.89 -19.53
C ARG A 505 -6.35 10.91 -20.52
N CYS A 506 -7.03 10.68 -21.64
CA CYS A 506 -6.52 9.84 -22.71
C CYS A 506 -5.55 10.66 -23.55
N HIS A 507 -4.27 10.29 -23.53
CA HIS A 507 -3.20 10.92 -24.28
C HIS A 507 -3.03 10.25 -25.64
N ARG A 508 -2.95 11.06 -26.69
CA ARG A 508 -2.86 10.65 -28.09
C ARG A 508 -1.77 11.44 -28.80
N ALA A 509 -1.36 10.93 -29.95
CA ALA A 509 -0.54 11.66 -30.91
C ALA A 509 -1.37 12.73 -31.60
N PRO A 510 -0.76 13.86 -32.01
CA PRO A 510 -1.40 14.80 -32.93
C PRO A 510 -1.70 14.11 -34.26
N ASP A 511 -2.79 14.55 -34.91
CA ASP A 511 -3.11 14.12 -36.26
C ASP A 511 -1.99 14.55 -37.23
N LYS A 512 -1.92 13.90 -38.37
CA LYS A 512 -1.02 14.33 -39.46
C LYS A 512 -1.45 15.72 -39.96
N SER A 513 -0.55 16.39 -40.67
CA SER A 513 -0.83 17.72 -41.25
C SER A 513 -2.03 17.75 -42.21
N ASP A 514 -2.42 16.61 -42.76
CA ASP A 514 -3.60 16.43 -43.62
C ASP A 514 -4.90 16.13 -42.84
N GLY A 515 -4.85 16.12 -41.50
CA GLY A 515 -5.97 15.81 -40.62
C GLY A 515 -6.22 14.32 -40.39
N THR A 516 -5.40 13.44 -40.96
CA THR A 516 -5.53 11.98 -40.76
C THR A 516 -5.15 11.60 -39.32
N PRO A 517 -6.01 10.87 -38.59
CA PRO A 517 -5.69 10.39 -37.25
C PRO A 517 -4.48 9.47 -37.21
N VAL A 518 -3.62 9.63 -36.20
CA VAL A 518 -2.45 8.77 -36.00
C VAL A 518 -2.83 7.56 -35.13
N PRO A 519 -2.63 6.31 -35.60
CA PRO A 519 -2.90 5.11 -34.81
C PRO A 519 -1.90 4.96 -33.67
N ILE A 520 -2.24 5.45 -32.48
CA ILE A 520 -1.30 5.57 -31.36
C ILE A 520 -0.66 4.25 -30.93
N GLY A 521 -1.38 3.13 -30.96
CA GLY A 521 -0.84 1.82 -30.58
C GLY A 521 0.27 1.38 -31.53
N PHE A 522 0.07 1.57 -32.84
CA PHE A 522 1.11 1.37 -33.83
C PHE A 522 2.29 2.32 -33.63
N THR A 523 2.04 3.61 -33.38
CA THR A 523 3.10 4.60 -33.13
C THR A 523 3.96 4.24 -31.92
N ILE A 524 3.34 3.87 -30.80
CA ILE A 524 4.08 3.44 -29.60
C ILE A 524 4.88 2.18 -29.94
N MET A 525 4.25 1.16 -30.54
CA MET A 525 4.94 -0.07 -30.89
C MET A 525 6.14 0.17 -31.81
N LYS A 526 5.98 1.01 -32.84
CA LYS A 526 7.06 1.34 -33.77
C LYS A 526 8.19 2.10 -33.09
N THR A 527 7.86 2.99 -32.16
CA THR A 527 8.87 3.73 -31.37
C THR A 527 9.67 2.78 -30.49
N LEU A 528 9.00 1.86 -29.76
CA LEU A 528 9.68 0.87 -28.93
C LEU A 528 10.50 -0.11 -29.77
N GLU A 529 9.95 -0.58 -30.90
CA GLU A 529 10.67 -1.45 -31.85
C GLU A 529 11.95 -0.77 -32.35
N ASN A 530 11.85 0.46 -32.82
CA ASN A 530 13.00 1.21 -33.32
C ASN A 530 14.05 1.42 -32.21
N HIS A 531 13.62 1.75 -30.99
CA HIS A 531 14.53 1.89 -29.85
C HIS A 531 15.26 0.57 -29.55
N ILE A 532 14.53 -0.56 -29.54
CA ILE A 532 15.12 -1.89 -29.30
C ILE A 532 16.12 -2.25 -30.41
N ILE A 533 15.76 -2.07 -31.69
CA ILE A 533 16.59 -2.47 -32.83
C ILE A 533 17.79 -1.55 -33.01
N ASN A 534 17.61 -0.23 -32.86
CA ASN A 534 18.66 0.73 -33.17
C ASN A 534 19.58 0.98 -31.97
N ASP A 535 19.02 1.08 -30.76
CA ASP A 535 19.77 1.52 -29.59
C ASP A 535 20.18 0.34 -28.68
N LEU A 536 19.41 -0.75 -28.69
CA LEU A 536 19.59 -1.88 -27.76
C LEU A 536 19.97 -3.20 -28.46
N SER A 537 20.28 -3.22 -29.76
CA SER A 537 20.57 -4.45 -30.53
C SER A 537 21.76 -5.27 -30.01
N HIS A 538 22.68 -4.65 -29.28
CA HIS A 538 23.81 -5.32 -28.63
C HIS A 538 23.41 -6.09 -27.34
N GLN A 539 22.22 -5.84 -26.81
CA GLN A 539 21.68 -6.49 -25.59
C GLN A 539 20.35 -7.21 -25.81
N VAL A 540 19.62 -6.89 -26.89
CA VAL A 540 18.31 -7.50 -27.20
C VAL A 540 18.37 -8.23 -28.51
N THR A 541 18.17 -9.55 -28.46
CA THR A 541 17.94 -10.39 -29.64
C THR A 541 16.45 -10.60 -29.83
N VAL A 542 15.88 -10.09 -30.93
CA VAL A 542 14.48 -10.30 -31.30
C VAL A 542 14.37 -11.50 -32.24
N MET A 543 13.54 -12.49 -31.89
CA MET A 543 13.27 -13.67 -32.73
C MET A 543 11.77 -13.75 -33.03
N THR A 544 11.41 -13.54 -34.30
CA THR A 544 10.05 -13.63 -34.82
C THR A 544 9.78 -15.00 -35.44
N GLY A 545 8.50 -15.36 -35.63
CA GLY A 545 8.12 -16.67 -36.16
C GLY A 545 8.41 -17.83 -35.20
N ILE A 546 8.54 -17.55 -33.90
CA ILE A 546 8.89 -18.52 -32.85
C ILE A 546 7.68 -18.80 -31.96
N LYS A 547 7.17 -20.03 -32.03
CA LYS A 547 6.10 -20.49 -31.13
C LYS A 547 6.70 -21.07 -29.86
N VAL A 548 6.50 -20.42 -28.72
CA VAL A 548 6.80 -21.01 -27.40
C VAL A 548 5.71 -22.01 -27.03
N THR A 549 6.12 -23.24 -26.70
CA THR A 549 5.22 -24.39 -26.49
C THR A 549 5.20 -24.87 -25.04
N GLY A 550 6.19 -24.47 -24.23
CA GLY A 550 6.25 -24.83 -22.82
C GLY A 550 7.33 -24.05 -22.08
N LEU A 551 7.28 -24.14 -20.76
CA LEU A 551 8.30 -23.61 -19.86
C LEU A 551 9.15 -24.77 -19.33
N GLU A 552 10.47 -24.65 -19.50
CA GLU A 552 11.39 -25.63 -18.92
C GLU A 552 11.61 -25.28 -17.45
N SER A 553 11.60 -26.30 -16.59
CA SER A 553 11.76 -26.08 -15.15
C SER A 553 12.45 -27.24 -14.47
N THR A 554 13.24 -26.93 -13.45
CA THR A 554 13.72 -27.91 -12.48
C THR A 554 12.81 -27.88 -11.27
N SER A 555 12.69 -29.02 -10.59
CA SER A 555 11.87 -29.13 -9.38
C SER A 555 12.70 -29.64 -8.23
N HIS A 556 12.52 -29.06 -7.04
CA HIS A 556 13.06 -29.62 -5.80
C HIS A 556 11.96 -29.65 -4.73
N ALA A 557 11.94 -30.74 -3.96
CA ALA A 557 11.04 -30.85 -2.83
C ALA A 557 11.65 -30.13 -1.62
N ARG A 558 10.83 -29.30 -0.97
CA ARG A 558 11.18 -28.75 0.33
C ARG A 558 10.90 -29.79 1.44
N PRO A 559 11.54 -29.64 2.62
CA PRO A 559 11.27 -30.52 3.76
C PRO A 559 9.80 -30.55 4.24
N ASP A 560 9.02 -29.52 3.93
CA ASP A 560 7.58 -29.42 4.22
C ASP A 560 6.68 -30.07 3.14
N GLY A 561 7.28 -30.80 2.19
CA GLY A 561 6.56 -31.47 1.10
C GLY A 561 6.15 -30.55 -0.05
N VAL A 562 6.46 -29.24 0.01
CA VAL A 562 6.16 -28.30 -1.08
C VAL A 562 7.14 -28.49 -2.24
N LEU A 563 6.61 -28.77 -3.43
CA LEU A 563 7.41 -28.83 -4.66
C LEU A 563 7.68 -27.43 -5.20
N VAL A 564 8.93 -26.99 -5.20
CA VAL A 564 9.35 -25.71 -5.79
C VAL A 564 9.81 -25.96 -7.21
N LYS A 565 9.14 -25.33 -8.17
CA LYS A 565 9.55 -25.32 -9.58
C LYS A 565 10.32 -24.05 -9.89
N HIS A 566 11.55 -24.19 -10.38
CA HIS A 566 12.37 -23.10 -10.87
C HIS A 566 12.37 -23.14 -12.41
N VAL A 567 11.86 -22.09 -13.05
CA VAL A 567 11.87 -21.98 -14.51
C VAL A 567 13.30 -21.71 -14.98
N THR A 568 13.80 -22.53 -15.90
CA THR A 568 15.18 -22.46 -16.40
C THR A 568 15.24 -22.07 -17.87
N GLY A 569 14.09 -21.88 -18.53
CA GLY A 569 14.05 -21.59 -19.95
C GLY A 569 12.68 -21.81 -20.57
N VAL A 570 12.67 -21.86 -21.90
CA VAL A 570 11.47 -22.10 -22.71
C VAL A 570 11.72 -23.16 -23.75
N ARG A 571 10.68 -23.93 -24.05
CA ARG A 571 10.60 -24.80 -25.22
C ARG A 571 9.95 -24.04 -26.36
N LEU A 572 10.55 -24.09 -27.54
CA LEU A 572 10.08 -23.37 -28.71
C LEU A 572 10.10 -24.23 -29.96
N MET A 573 9.26 -23.86 -30.92
CA MET A 573 9.25 -24.38 -32.28
C MET A 573 9.45 -23.24 -33.27
N GLN A 574 10.34 -23.46 -34.24
CA GLN A 574 10.55 -22.61 -35.41
C GLN A 574 9.92 -23.29 -36.63
N GLY A 575 9.71 -22.59 -37.75
CA GLY A 575 8.96 -23.07 -38.92
C GLY A 575 9.39 -24.42 -39.55
N ASP A 576 10.44 -25.08 -39.06
CA ASP A 576 10.86 -26.44 -39.41
C ASP A 576 10.13 -27.55 -38.60
N GLY A 577 9.31 -27.17 -37.62
CA GLY A 577 8.59 -28.10 -36.74
C GLY A 577 9.47 -28.76 -35.66
N GLN A 578 10.77 -28.42 -35.58
CA GLN A 578 11.66 -28.98 -34.58
C GLN A 578 11.54 -28.24 -33.25
N SER A 579 11.39 -29.01 -32.16
CA SER A 579 11.39 -28.48 -30.80
C SER A 579 12.82 -28.18 -30.34
N ARG A 580 13.06 -26.97 -29.86
CA ARG A 580 14.34 -26.54 -29.27
C ARG A 580 14.11 -25.96 -27.88
N VAL A 581 15.16 -25.96 -27.06
CA VAL A 581 15.14 -25.38 -25.71
C VAL A 581 16.10 -24.21 -25.66
N LEU A 582 15.64 -23.08 -25.12
CA LEU A 582 16.48 -21.94 -24.77
C LEU A 582 16.50 -21.76 -23.25
N ASN A 583 17.70 -21.82 -22.67
CA ASN A 583 17.91 -21.60 -21.24
C ASN A 583 18.04 -20.11 -20.91
N ALA A 584 17.55 -19.72 -19.74
CA ALA A 584 17.61 -18.36 -19.22
C ALA A 584 17.60 -18.35 -17.69
N ASP A 585 18.13 -17.28 -17.11
CA ASP A 585 18.08 -17.02 -15.66
C ASP A 585 16.68 -16.59 -15.22
N ALA A 586 15.91 -15.98 -16.13
CA ALA A 586 14.50 -15.65 -15.92
C ALA A 586 13.69 -15.69 -17.22
N VAL A 587 12.38 -15.97 -17.09
CA VAL A 587 11.41 -15.92 -18.18
C VAL A 587 10.27 -14.98 -17.82
N ILE A 588 9.95 -14.03 -18.69
CA ILE A 588 8.82 -13.13 -18.57
C ILE A 588 7.77 -13.53 -19.62
N LEU A 589 6.60 -13.99 -19.17
CA LEU A 589 5.45 -14.19 -20.03
C LEU A 589 4.71 -12.86 -20.22
N ALA A 590 4.94 -12.22 -21.36
CA ALA A 590 4.28 -10.98 -21.79
C ALA A 590 3.23 -11.22 -22.89
N THR A 591 2.64 -12.43 -22.89
CA THR A 591 1.63 -12.86 -23.86
C THR A 591 0.23 -12.45 -23.42
N GLY A 592 -0.66 -12.16 -24.36
CA GLY A 592 -2.06 -11.86 -24.05
C GLY A 592 -3.03 -12.25 -25.17
N GLY A 593 -4.30 -12.39 -24.82
CA GLY A 593 -5.39 -12.78 -25.72
C GLY A 593 -5.49 -14.30 -25.92
N PHE A 594 -6.72 -14.81 -25.82
CA PHE A 594 -7.04 -16.23 -25.99
C PHE A 594 -8.38 -16.48 -26.72
N SER A 595 -9.01 -15.41 -27.22
CA SER A 595 -10.36 -15.49 -27.80
C SER A 595 -10.40 -16.02 -29.23
N ASN A 596 -9.26 -16.06 -29.93
CA ASN A 596 -9.19 -16.65 -31.28
C ASN A 596 -8.75 -18.12 -31.24
N ASP A 597 -8.87 -18.76 -30.07
CA ASP A 597 -8.56 -20.17 -29.91
C ASP A 597 -9.79 -21.06 -30.14
N HIS A 598 -9.72 -21.89 -31.17
CA HIS A 598 -10.82 -22.76 -31.59
C HIS A 598 -10.54 -24.25 -31.36
N THR A 599 -9.46 -24.58 -30.65
CA THR A 599 -9.14 -25.96 -30.28
C THR A 599 -10.02 -26.46 -29.12
N ALA A 600 -10.01 -27.76 -28.88
CA ALA A 600 -10.74 -28.38 -27.77
C ALA A 600 -10.28 -27.91 -26.37
N ASN A 601 -9.06 -27.37 -26.24
CA ASN A 601 -8.53 -26.82 -24.99
C ASN A 601 -8.62 -25.28 -24.92
N SER A 602 -9.59 -24.69 -25.62
CA SER A 602 -9.82 -23.25 -25.67
C SER A 602 -10.10 -22.66 -24.29
N LEU A 603 -9.29 -21.67 -23.91
CA LEU A 603 -9.48 -20.93 -22.66
C LEU A 603 -10.79 -20.11 -22.70
N LEU A 604 -11.22 -19.65 -23.88
CA LEU A 604 -12.50 -18.94 -24.01
C LEU A 604 -13.67 -19.88 -23.73
N GLN A 605 -13.66 -21.09 -24.31
CA GLN A 605 -14.69 -22.09 -24.04
C GLN A 605 -14.70 -22.53 -22.57
N GLN A 606 -13.53 -22.61 -21.94
CA GLN A 606 -13.43 -23.02 -20.54
C GLN A 606 -13.93 -21.95 -19.55
N TYR A 607 -13.57 -20.68 -19.76
CA TYR A 607 -13.79 -19.62 -18.76
C TYR A 607 -14.93 -18.66 -19.10
N ALA A 608 -15.32 -18.55 -20.37
CA ALA A 608 -16.46 -17.74 -20.81
C ALA A 608 -17.21 -18.41 -21.99
N PRO A 609 -17.74 -19.64 -21.82
CA PRO A 609 -18.39 -20.41 -22.90
C PRO A 609 -19.54 -19.64 -23.56
N GLN A 610 -20.26 -18.81 -22.82
CA GLN A 610 -21.34 -17.96 -23.33
C GLN A 610 -20.88 -16.95 -24.39
N LEU A 611 -19.57 -16.69 -24.49
CA LEU A 611 -18.98 -15.77 -25.46
C LEU A 611 -18.31 -16.50 -26.63
N SER A 612 -18.21 -17.83 -26.60
CA SER A 612 -17.48 -18.61 -27.61
C SER A 612 -18.08 -18.56 -29.02
N SER A 613 -19.37 -18.20 -29.13
CA SER A 613 -20.07 -17.99 -30.39
C SER A 613 -19.86 -16.59 -30.99
N PHE A 614 -19.36 -15.64 -30.20
CA PHE A 614 -19.13 -14.28 -30.68
C PHE A 614 -17.84 -14.22 -31.51
N PRO A 615 -17.82 -13.41 -32.57
CA PRO A 615 -16.58 -13.17 -33.29
C PRO A 615 -15.64 -12.29 -32.45
N THR A 616 -14.35 -12.30 -32.78
CA THR A 616 -13.31 -11.65 -31.98
C THR A 616 -12.60 -10.52 -32.73
N THR A 617 -12.13 -9.50 -32.02
CA THR A 617 -11.23 -8.46 -32.57
C THR A 617 -9.75 -8.79 -32.39
N ASN A 618 -9.44 -9.90 -31.70
CA ASN A 618 -8.07 -10.35 -31.55
C ASN A 618 -7.54 -10.91 -32.88
N GLY A 619 -6.24 -10.73 -33.15
CA GLY A 619 -5.60 -11.40 -34.29
C GLY A 619 -5.57 -12.93 -34.14
N VAL A 620 -5.32 -13.61 -35.25
CA VAL A 620 -5.34 -15.08 -35.33
C VAL A 620 -4.34 -15.76 -34.38
N TRP A 621 -3.31 -15.03 -33.99
CA TRP A 621 -2.28 -15.41 -33.02
C TRP A 621 -2.75 -15.39 -31.56
N ALA A 622 -3.90 -14.82 -31.21
CA ALA A 622 -4.32 -14.71 -29.80
C ALA A 622 -4.97 -16.00 -29.28
N THR A 623 -4.16 -17.06 -29.13
CA THR A 623 -4.59 -18.44 -28.81
C THR A 623 -4.32 -18.87 -27.36
N GLY A 624 -3.85 -17.95 -26.51
CA GLY A 624 -3.62 -18.22 -25.08
C GLY A 624 -2.43 -19.10 -24.75
N ASP A 625 -1.47 -19.29 -25.67
CA ASP A 625 -0.36 -20.25 -25.52
C ASP A 625 0.46 -20.04 -24.24
N GLY A 626 0.83 -18.79 -23.91
CA GLY A 626 1.60 -18.50 -22.69
C GLY A 626 0.82 -18.79 -21.40
N VAL A 627 -0.50 -18.55 -21.40
CA VAL A 627 -1.37 -18.89 -20.26
C VAL A 627 -1.46 -20.40 -20.07
N LYS A 628 -1.56 -21.16 -21.17
CA LYS A 628 -1.56 -22.63 -21.14
C LYS A 628 -0.22 -23.17 -20.60
N ALA A 629 0.90 -22.65 -21.09
CA ALA A 629 2.24 -23.04 -20.64
C ALA A 629 2.45 -22.76 -19.13
N ALA A 630 1.98 -21.62 -18.62
CA ALA A 630 2.02 -21.33 -17.19
C ALA A 630 1.15 -22.32 -16.38
N ARG A 631 -0.04 -22.66 -16.88
CA ARG A 631 -0.96 -23.59 -16.21
C ARG A 631 -0.38 -25.01 -16.10
N GLU A 632 0.38 -25.46 -17.09
CA GLU A 632 1.10 -26.75 -17.05
C GLU A 632 2.10 -26.82 -15.88
N LEU A 633 2.66 -25.68 -15.45
CA LEU A 633 3.49 -25.62 -14.25
C LEU A 633 2.70 -25.56 -12.93
N GLY A 634 1.35 -25.48 -12.98
CA GLY A 634 0.50 -25.36 -11.82
C GLY A 634 0.21 -23.91 -11.39
N VAL A 635 0.50 -22.93 -12.26
CA VAL A 635 0.19 -21.51 -11.99
C VAL A 635 -1.32 -21.30 -11.93
N LYS A 636 -1.79 -20.63 -10.87
CA LYS A 636 -3.19 -20.22 -10.73
C LYS A 636 -3.48 -18.99 -11.59
N LEU A 637 -4.61 -19.01 -12.27
CA LEU A 637 -5.09 -17.91 -13.10
C LEU A 637 -6.15 -17.10 -12.34
N VAL A 638 -6.28 -15.82 -12.70
CA VAL A 638 -7.28 -14.90 -12.14
C VAL A 638 -8.02 -14.20 -13.26
N ASP A 639 -9.30 -13.87 -13.04
CA ASP A 639 -10.13 -13.05 -13.94
C ASP A 639 -10.24 -13.55 -15.40
N MET A 640 -10.02 -14.85 -15.65
CA MET A 640 -10.10 -15.44 -16.99
C MET A 640 -11.50 -15.36 -17.61
N ASP A 641 -12.54 -15.17 -16.79
CA ASP A 641 -13.92 -14.94 -17.21
C ASP A 641 -14.20 -13.49 -17.61
N LYS A 642 -13.27 -12.56 -17.34
CA LYS A 642 -13.42 -11.12 -17.64
C LYS A 642 -12.99 -10.80 -19.07
N VAL A 643 -13.77 -11.30 -20.02
CA VAL A 643 -13.56 -11.06 -21.45
C VAL A 643 -14.32 -9.79 -21.89
N GLN A 644 -13.59 -8.83 -22.48
CA GLN A 644 -14.19 -7.62 -23.01
C GLN A 644 -14.92 -7.89 -24.34
N LEU A 645 -16.19 -7.50 -24.43
CA LEU A 645 -16.91 -7.40 -25.70
C LEU A 645 -16.83 -5.97 -26.22
N HIS A 646 -16.50 -5.83 -27.51
CA HIS A 646 -16.48 -4.55 -28.19
C HIS A 646 -17.74 -4.39 -29.05
N PRO A 647 -18.72 -3.54 -28.66
CA PRO A 647 -20.01 -3.45 -29.35
C PRO A 647 -19.93 -2.79 -30.73
N THR A 648 -18.78 -2.25 -31.11
CA THR A 648 -18.58 -1.52 -32.38
C THR A 648 -17.59 -2.23 -33.33
N GLY A 649 -17.44 -3.54 -33.23
CA GLY A 649 -16.69 -4.32 -34.22
C GLY A 649 -17.38 -4.28 -35.58
N LEU A 650 -16.64 -3.97 -36.64
CA LEU A 650 -17.16 -3.89 -38.00
C LEU A 650 -17.10 -5.26 -38.69
N LEU A 651 -18.12 -5.52 -39.50
CA LEU A 651 -18.20 -6.68 -40.38
C LEU A 651 -17.58 -6.30 -41.73
N ASP A 652 -16.82 -7.21 -42.35
CA ASP A 652 -16.58 -7.11 -43.79
C ASP A 652 -17.85 -7.55 -44.53
N PRO A 653 -18.50 -6.70 -45.33
CA PRO A 653 -19.68 -7.09 -46.09
C PRO A 653 -19.40 -8.22 -47.09
N LYS A 654 -18.14 -8.39 -47.53
CA LYS A 654 -17.73 -9.46 -48.45
C LYS A 654 -17.57 -10.82 -47.77
N ASP A 655 -17.27 -10.82 -46.47
CA ASP A 655 -17.23 -12.02 -45.64
C ASP A 655 -17.87 -11.77 -44.27
N PRO A 656 -19.22 -11.70 -44.21
CA PRO A 656 -19.93 -11.47 -42.95
C PRO A 656 -19.68 -12.60 -41.93
N SER A 657 -19.33 -13.79 -42.43
CA SER A 657 -19.10 -15.00 -41.65
C SER A 657 -17.74 -15.03 -40.94
N ASN A 658 -16.82 -14.14 -41.32
CA ASN A 658 -15.48 -14.08 -40.75
C ASN A 658 -15.54 -14.00 -39.22
N ARG A 659 -14.87 -14.92 -38.53
CA ARG A 659 -14.85 -14.94 -37.06
C ARG A 659 -13.94 -13.86 -36.46
N THR A 660 -13.13 -13.19 -37.28
CA THR A 660 -12.34 -12.02 -36.88
C THR A 660 -13.01 -10.74 -37.38
N LYS A 661 -13.19 -9.76 -36.50
CA LYS A 661 -13.72 -8.42 -36.79
C LYS A 661 -12.65 -7.36 -36.55
N TYR A 662 -12.83 -6.18 -37.13
CA TYR A 662 -11.91 -5.06 -37.00
C TYR A 662 -12.62 -3.83 -36.42
N LEU A 663 -11.87 -2.91 -35.84
CA LEU A 663 -12.40 -1.63 -35.36
C LEU A 663 -12.32 -0.57 -36.46
N GLY A 664 -13.21 0.41 -36.44
CA GLY A 664 -13.29 1.48 -37.46
C GLY A 664 -11.94 2.11 -37.83
N PRO A 665 -11.07 2.50 -36.86
CA PRO A 665 -9.78 3.08 -37.21
C PRO A 665 -8.79 2.09 -37.86
N GLU A 666 -8.97 0.78 -37.71
CA GLU A 666 -8.18 -0.22 -38.45
C GLU A 666 -8.55 -0.25 -39.93
N ALA A 667 -9.80 0.11 -40.28
CA ALA A 667 -10.28 0.18 -41.66
C ALA A 667 -9.76 1.42 -42.42
N LEU A 668 -9.26 2.44 -41.69
CA LEU A 668 -8.74 3.68 -42.26
C LEU A 668 -7.25 3.59 -42.62
N GLY A 669 -6.57 2.52 -42.23
CA GLY A 669 -5.13 2.31 -42.45
C GLY A 669 -4.79 1.04 -43.24
N ALA A 670 -5.77 0.42 -43.89
CA ALA A 670 -5.60 -0.73 -44.78
C ALA A 670 -5.56 -0.30 -46.25
#